data_AF-A0A1G9Q9S4-F1
#
_entry.id   AF-A0A1G9Q9S4-F1
#
_cell.length_a   1.000
_cell.length_b   1.000
_cell.length_c   1.000
_cell.angle_alpha   90.00
_cell.angle_beta   90.00
_cell.angle_gamma   90.00
#
_symmetry.space_group_name_H-M   'P 1'
#
loop_
_entity.id
_entity.type
_entity.pdbx_description
1 polymer ?
#
loop_
_entity_poly.entity_id
_entity_poly.type
_entity_poly.pdbx_seq_one_letter_code
_entity_poly.pdbx_strand_id
1 'polypeptide(L)'
;MKPRASDGRQLLLPEAQARSVLLAEAVLEADAAHELVAGAERQDALRQAVASARARGVDWPGPGDVLVPRAQALLAHAGARAPRIAALDAGDNRWRWLARVLPLAVLLAGVAADRIANAHRVDLLSPPLLAVLGWNLLAYLLLAARALHRRLRPRATADGTTAAGIGPAPGNASGPAAGIASSLLAALARLGAPRRGLAGRVAAQFHARWLAHTAPLQATRLARVLHLCAAAAGAGLALSLLLRGLVVRYQFGWESTFLNAEQVHAIARVLFLPLTALAGLEPFSLAEVAAAQDFAGSGAAGARWVWMYVGLLALVVMLPRLLLAAWCRWREARLAARCALSMGAAAWTALRDTLPARVRLGVVGADASGAAGLAQLLALHADPAAFDQLHAVPAADAGASAEPVEAVLQPWEPVPEAQWPAAWRDAPLLTLPWRDWGASWPLEPALPERLAPVLPERAAALARLRDAWQAGNQQRFAHALELLARHLRACAAPPVGADAQEWRRRQLLQLEAALRALHRLPRAHPAPAPGREEAGLDMAGGPVTPTPTPGPAAGTAPAQPPALADARPAALPLRSVLGTSAGAAAGAAAGAKAGALIDLGLGGLSLGAGTALGALLGGATAWTLQGRQRRGAAAEAPQEGAAPDPLRASVQAACLLYLVLAHQLRLPPDALREQAEGWAAQLAPGIAARWPVLQAGLTQPAPPADPLAALLGELLQQVLPAGTTAAPPAPDAMA
;
A
#
# COMPACT_ATOMS: atom_id res chain seq x y z
N MET A 1 -16.70 -7.96 -7.40
CA MET A 1 -17.19 -8.22 -6.03
C MET A 1 -16.12 -7.74 -5.07
N LYS A 2 -16.22 -6.49 -4.58
CA LYS A 2 -15.24 -5.92 -3.64
C LYS A 2 -15.29 -6.71 -2.32
N PRO A 3 -14.16 -7.11 -1.73
CA PRO A 3 -14.16 -7.73 -0.42
C PRO A 3 -14.69 -6.72 0.62
N ARG A 4 -15.83 -7.03 1.23
CA ARG A 4 -16.32 -6.31 2.41
C ARG A 4 -15.37 -6.64 3.56
N ALA A 5 -14.67 -5.64 4.06
CA ALA A 5 -13.86 -5.70 5.27
C ALA A 5 -14.78 -5.83 6.50
N SER A 6 -15.25 -7.05 6.78
CA SER A 6 -15.81 -7.37 8.08
C SER A 6 -14.63 -7.81 8.96
N ASP A 7 -14.18 -6.90 9.83
CA ASP A 7 -12.97 -7.01 10.66
C ASP A 7 -11.69 -7.17 9.80
N GLY A 8 -10.88 -6.11 9.70
CA GLY A 8 -9.73 -5.97 8.78
C GLY A 8 -8.57 -6.96 8.92
N ARG A 9 -8.81 -8.18 9.44
CA ARG A 9 -7.86 -9.24 9.74
C ARG A 9 -8.09 -10.52 8.92
N GLN A 10 -9.18 -10.65 8.16
CA GLN A 10 -9.44 -11.83 7.33
C GLN A 10 -9.58 -11.48 5.84
N LEU A 11 -8.68 -12.04 5.02
CA LEU A 11 -8.74 -11.93 3.56
C LEU A 11 -9.26 -13.22 2.95
N LEU A 12 -10.28 -13.12 2.10
CA LEU A 12 -10.79 -14.24 1.32
C LEU A 12 -10.05 -14.31 -0.01
N LEU A 13 -9.21 -15.32 -0.18
CA LEU A 13 -8.42 -15.53 -1.39
C LEU A 13 -8.68 -16.92 -2.00
N PRO A 14 -8.54 -17.08 -3.33
CA PRO A 14 -8.45 -18.40 -3.94
C PRO A 14 -7.25 -19.18 -3.40
N GLU A 15 -7.37 -20.52 -3.37
CA GLU A 15 -6.35 -21.44 -2.83
C GLU A 15 -4.93 -21.15 -3.35
N ALA A 16 -4.77 -20.89 -4.64
CA ALA A 16 -3.47 -20.60 -5.24
C ALA A 16 -2.85 -19.32 -4.67
N GLN A 17 -3.62 -18.24 -4.57
CA GLN A 17 -3.14 -16.97 -4.01
C GLN A 17 -2.85 -17.11 -2.51
N ALA A 18 -3.72 -17.82 -1.78
CA ALA A 18 -3.51 -18.09 -0.37
C ALA A 18 -2.23 -18.90 -0.11
N ARG A 19 -1.92 -19.83 -1.01
CA ARG A 19 -0.69 -20.64 -0.97
C ARG A 19 0.54 -19.76 -1.14
N SER A 20 0.55 -18.90 -2.15
CA SER A 20 1.67 -17.99 -2.40
C SER A 20 1.91 -17.03 -1.23
N VAL A 21 0.85 -16.48 -0.63
CA VAL A 21 0.96 -15.60 0.55
C VAL A 21 1.58 -16.34 1.74
N LEU A 22 1.03 -17.50 2.12
CA LEU A 22 1.54 -18.27 3.27
C LEU A 22 2.97 -18.79 3.05
N LEU A 23 3.34 -19.13 1.82
CA LEU A 23 4.69 -19.54 1.48
C LEU A 23 5.66 -18.36 1.53
N ALA A 24 5.27 -17.18 1.02
CA ALA A 24 6.09 -15.97 1.10
C ALA A 24 6.35 -15.57 2.56
N GLU A 25 5.35 -15.65 3.44
CA GLU A 25 5.53 -15.41 4.87
C GLU A 25 6.51 -16.41 5.50
N ALA A 26 6.41 -17.70 5.17
CA ALA A 26 7.34 -18.72 5.66
C ALA A 26 8.77 -18.48 5.15
N VAL A 27 8.94 -17.95 3.94
CA VAL A 27 10.25 -17.50 3.43
C VAL A 27 10.76 -16.32 4.24
N LEU A 28 9.96 -15.26 4.40
CA LEU A 28 10.40 -14.04 5.10
C LEU A 28 10.81 -14.28 6.55
N GLU A 29 10.15 -15.21 7.24
CA GLU A 29 10.47 -15.54 8.63
C GLU A 29 11.67 -16.49 8.77
N ALA A 30 11.82 -17.47 7.89
CA ALA A 30 12.93 -18.43 7.96
C ALA A 30 14.24 -17.87 7.39
N ASP A 31 14.15 -16.93 6.44
CA ASP A 31 15.26 -16.28 5.74
C ASP A 31 15.74 -15.02 6.49
N ALA A 32 16.23 -15.20 7.72
CA ALA A 32 16.77 -14.12 8.54
C ALA A 32 18.06 -13.51 7.97
N ALA A 33 18.85 -14.31 7.24
CA ALA A 33 20.11 -13.89 6.63
C ALA A 33 19.94 -13.29 5.21
N HIS A 34 18.71 -13.17 4.70
CA HIS A 34 18.43 -12.65 3.36
C HIS A 34 19.11 -13.43 2.23
N GLU A 35 19.31 -14.74 2.39
CA GLU A 35 19.96 -15.63 1.42
C GLU A 35 19.04 -15.93 0.22
N LEU A 36 17.72 -16.06 0.46
CA LEU A 36 16.75 -16.40 -0.58
C LEU A 36 16.18 -15.15 -1.27
N VAL A 37 15.92 -14.10 -0.49
CA VAL A 37 15.44 -12.82 -1.02
C VAL A 37 16.21 -11.68 -0.34
N ALA A 38 17.05 -11.02 -1.13
CA ALA A 38 17.88 -9.92 -0.66
C ALA A 38 17.03 -8.72 -0.22
N GLY A 39 17.57 -7.87 0.66
CA GLY A 39 16.85 -6.69 1.16
C GLY A 39 16.33 -5.76 0.05
N ALA A 40 17.16 -5.50 -0.97
CA ALA A 40 16.77 -4.69 -2.13
C ALA A 40 15.62 -5.34 -2.91
N GLU A 41 15.66 -6.66 -3.12
CA GLU A 41 14.59 -7.41 -3.83
C GLU A 41 13.27 -7.40 -3.06
N ARG A 42 13.31 -7.41 -1.72
CA ARG A 42 12.10 -7.27 -0.88
C ARG A 42 11.45 -5.91 -1.06
N GLN A 43 12.25 -4.85 -1.18
CA GLN A 43 11.78 -3.49 -1.45
C GLN A 43 11.26 -3.37 -2.89
N ASP A 44 11.95 -3.97 -3.86
CA ASP A 44 11.53 -3.99 -5.27
C ASP A 44 10.19 -4.69 -5.45
N ALA A 45 10.01 -5.85 -4.80
CA ALA A 45 8.74 -6.57 -4.78
C ALA A 45 7.60 -5.72 -4.21
N LEU A 46 7.86 -4.93 -3.16
CA LEU A 46 6.87 -4.00 -2.60
C LEU A 46 6.57 -2.85 -3.58
N ARG A 47 7.59 -2.24 -4.17
CA ARG A 47 7.42 -1.15 -5.17
C ARG A 47 6.62 -1.62 -6.37
N GLN A 48 6.94 -2.80 -6.91
CA GLN A 48 6.20 -3.42 -8.01
C GLN A 48 4.75 -3.71 -7.63
N ALA A 49 4.50 -4.21 -6.42
CA ALA A 49 3.16 -4.47 -5.93
C ALA A 49 2.33 -3.18 -5.82
N VAL A 50 2.89 -2.11 -5.26
CA VAL A 50 2.26 -0.77 -5.20
C VAL A 50 1.97 -0.22 -6.60
N ALA A 51 2.94 -0.29 -7.51
CA ALA A 51 2.77 0.13 -8.89
C ALA A 51 1.66 -0.66 -9.61
N SER A 52 1.59 -1.97 -9.39
CA SER A 52 0.53 -2.83 -9.96
C SER A 52 -0.86 -2.49 -9.42
N ALA A 53 -0.96 -2.02 -8.18
CA ALA A 53 -2.22 -1.58 -7.60
C ALA A 53 -2.65 -0.22 -8.19
N ARG A 54 -1.72 0.71 -8.35
CA ARG A 54 -1.95 1.99 -9.04
C ARG A 54 -2.39 1.81 -10.49
N ALA A 55 -1.75 0.88 -11.22
CA ALA A 55 -2.13 0.54 -12.59
C ALA A 55 -3.56 -0.02 -12.70
N ARG A 56 -4.12 -0.58 -11.61
CA ARG A 56 -5.52 -1.02 -11.53
C ARG A 56 -6.49 0.10 -11.11
N GLY A 57 -6.03 1.33 -10.99
CA GLY A 57 -6.82 2.50 -10.57
C GLY A 57 -6.95 2.66 -9.06
N VAL A 58 -6.06 2.05 -8.26
CA VAL A 58 -6.00 2.26 -6.81
C VAL A 58 -4.90 3.25 -6.47
N ASP A 59 -5.27 4.52 -6.26
CA ASP A 59 -4.31 5.60 -5.97
C ASP A 59 -3.50 5.34 -4.68
N TRP A 60 -4.20 4.84 -3.65
CA TRP A 60 -3.68 4.61 -2.30
C TRP A 60 -3.89 3.15 -1.89
N PRO A 61 -2.96 2.26 -2.27
CA PRO A 61 -3.16 0.83 -2.11
C PRO A 61 -3.02 0.39 -0.64
N GLY A 62 -4.01 -0.36 -0.16
CA GLY A 62 -3.98 -0.95 1.16
C GLY A 62 -3.23 -2.28 1.19
N PRO A 63 -3.03 -2.88 2.38
CA PRO A 63 -2.36 -4.17 2.52
C PRO A 63 -3.01 -5.27 1.67
N GLY A 64 -4.35 -5.29 1.55
CA GLY A 64 -5.08 -6.26 0.73
C GLY A 64 -4.80 -6.14 -0.77
N ASP A 65 -4.47 -4.95 -1.27
CA ASP A 65 -4.24 -4.71 -2.69
C ASP A 65 -2.85 -5.14 -3.15
N VAL A 66 -1.87 -5.06 -2.24
CA VAL A 66 -0.45 -5.34 -2.52
C VAL A 66 -0.01 -6.74 -2.10
N LEU A 67 -0.75 -7.39 -1.20
CA LEU A 67 -0.30 -8.64 -0.56
C LEU A 67 0.03 -9.74 -1.56
N VAL A 68 -0.92 -10.04 -2.45
CA VAL A 68 -0.78 -11.13 -3.42
C VAL A 68 0.31 -10.81 -4.46
N PRO A 69 0.31 -9.63 -5.12
CA PRO A 69 1.39 -9.26 -6.04
C PRO A 69 2.78 -9.28 -5.38
N ARG A 70 2.89 -8.77 -4.14
CA ARG A 70 4.14 -8.78 -3.38
C ARG A 70 4.61 -10.20 -3.09
N ALA A 71 3.71 -11.07 -2.62
CA ALA A 71 4.03 -12.46 -2.33
C ALA A 71 4.53 -13.20 -3.58
N GLN A 72 3.87 -12.99 -4.72
CA GLN A 72 4.28 -13.59 -6.00
C GLN A 72 5.66 -13.11 -6.45
N ALA A 73 5.93 -11.79 -6.35
CA ALA A 73 7.24 -11.24 -6.68
C ALA A 73 8.34 -11.80 -5.76
N LEU A 74 8.09 -11.90 -4.45
CA LEU A 74 9.04 -12.51 -3.51
C LEU A 74 9.33 -13.98 -3.84
N LEU A 75 8.30 -14.76 -4.19
CA LEU A 75 8.46 -16.17 -4.55
C LEU A 75 9.16 -16.37 -5.90
N ALA A 76 9.05 -15.43 -6.83
CA ALA A 76 9.82 -15.46 -8.07
C ALA A 76 11.33 -15.40 -7.78
N HIS A 77 11.76 -14.46 -6.91
CA HIS A 77 13.16 -14.35 -6.50
C HIS A 77 13.62 -15.58 -5.69
N ALA A 78 12.83 -16.01 -4.70
CA ALA A 78 13.16 -17.17 -3.88
C ALA A 78 13.20 -18.49 -4.69
N GLY A 79 12.28 -18.64 -5.65
CA GLY A 79 12.20 -19.80 -6.54
C GLY A 79 13.37 -19.89 -7.52
N ALA A 80 13.89 -18.74 -7.98
CA ALA A 80 15.07 -18.68 -8.83
C ALA A 80 16.33 -19.22 -8.12
N ARG A 81 16.47 -18.94 -6.82
CA ARG A 81 17.59 -19.43 -6.00
C ARG A 81 17.38 -20.85 -5.45
N ALA A 82 16.13 -21.22 -5.17
CA ALA A 82 15.77 -22.50 -4.59
C ALA A 82 14.60 -23.13 -5.35
N PRO A 83 14.83 -24.08 -6.28
CA PRO A 83 13.76 -24.69 -7.08
C PRO A 83 12.74 -25.46 -6.23
N ARG A 84 13.13 -25.89 -5.02
CA ARG A 84 12.20 -26.48 -4.04
C ARG A 84 11.09 -25.50 -3.63
N ILE A 85 11.38 -24.19 -3.52
CA ILE A 85 10.37 -23.18 -3.16
C ILE A 85 9.39 -22.98 -4.32
N ALA A 86 9.88 -22.93 -5.57
CA ALA A 86 9.02 -22.89 -6.75
C ALA A 86 8.10 -24.12 -6.83
N ALA A 87 8.63 -25.32 -6.52
CA ALA A 87 7.83 -26.55 -6.46
C ALA A 87 6.76 -26.50 -5.35
N LEU A 88 7.07 -25.88 -4.21
CA LEU A 88 6.08 -25.64 -3.16
C LEU A 88 4.99 -24.69 -3.66
N ASP A 89 5.30 -23.60 -4.34
CA ASP A 89 4.28 -22.66 -4.84
C ASP A 89 3.34 -23.30 -5.89
N ALA A 90 3.91 -24.04 -6.85
CA ALA A 90 3.17 -24.74 -7.91
C ALA A 90 2.16 -25.78 -7.40
N GLY A 91 2.36 -26.29 -6.17
CA GLY A 91 1.45 -27.21 -5.50
C GLY A 91 1.81 -28.69 -5.66
N ASP A 92 1.45 -29.49 -4.66
CA ASP A 92 1.80 -30.91 -4.61
C ASP A 92 1.02 -31.74 -5.64
N ASN A 93 1.66 -32.00 -6.79
CA ASN A 93 1.13 -32.91 -7.81
C ASN A 93 0.98 -34.35 -7.29
N ARG A 94 1.76 -34.72 -6.26
CA ARG A 94 1.74 -36.05 -5.62
C ARG A 94 0.37 -36.41 -5.04
N TRP A 95 -0.30 -35.46 -4.38
CA TRP A 95 -1.63 -35.70 -3.82
C TRP A 95 -2.67 -35.90 -4.91
N ARG A 96 -2.59 -35.16 -6.01
CA ARG A 96 -3.47 -35.32 -7.17
C ARG A 96 -3.30 -36.68 -7.83
N TRP A 97 -2.06 -37.16 -7.91
CA TRP A 97 -1.75 -38.49 -8.42
C TRP A 97 -2.28 -39.59 -7.48
N LEU A 98 -1.99 -39.50 -6.19
CA LEU A 98 -2.48 -40.46 -5.18
C LEU A 98 -4.02 -40.54 -5.17
N ALA A 99 -4.70 -39.40 -5.26
CA ALA A 99 -6.16 -39.33 -5.32
C ALA A 99 -6.77 -40.03 -6.55
N ARG A 100 -6.01 -40.24 -7.63
CA ARG A 100 -6.45 -40.97 -8.84
C ARG A 100 -6.05 -42.44 -8.80
N VAL A 101 -4.83 -42.73 -8.37
CA VAL A 101 -4.27 -44.09 -8.38
C VAL A 101 -4.89 -44.95 -7.28
N LEU A 102 -5.17 -44.39 -6.10
CA LEU A 102 -5.68 -45.18 -4.98
C LEU A 102 -7.06 -45.80 -5.29
N PRO A 103 -8.08 -45.07 -5.79
CA PRO A 103 -9.35 -45.70 -6.17
C PRO A 103 -9.20 -46.76 -7.27
N LEU A 104 -8.30 -46.54 -8.25
CA LEU A 104 -8.03 -47.51 -9.30
C LEU A 104 -7.40 -48.79 -8.74
N ALA A 105 -6.42 -48.66 -7.84
CA ALA A 105 -5.81 -49.80 -7.16
C ALA A 105 -6.84 -50.59 -6.33
N VAL A 106 -7.76 -49.90 -5.65
CA VAL A 106 -8.84 -50.51 -4.88
C VAL A 106 -9.87 -51.21 -5.80
N LEU A 107 -10.18 -50.65 -6.96
CA LEU A 107 -11.02 -51.31 -7.97
C LEU A 107 -10.40 -52.64 -8.40
N LEU A 108 -9.12 -52.62 -8.78
CA LEU A 108 -8.38 -53.81 -9.23
C LEU A 108 -8.27 -54.85 -8.11
N ALA A 109 -8.02 -54.42 -6.88
CA ALA A 109 -8.03 -55.30 -5.71
C ALA A 109 -9.41 -55.95 -5.49
N GLY A 110 -10.49 -55.18 -5.67
CA GLY A 110 -11.87 -55.71 -5.59
C GLY A 110 -12.17 -56.75 -6.67
N VAL A 111 -11.69 -56.54 -7.90
CA VAL A 111 -11.79 -57.54 -8.98
C VAL A 111 -11.03 -58.82 -8.62
N ALA A 112 -9.85 -58.70 -8.03
CA ALA A 112 -9.01 -59.84 -7.63
C ALA A 112 -9.51 -60.58 -6.38
N ALA A 113 -10.27 -59.92 -5.50
CA ALA A 113 -10.70 -60.45 -4.20
C ALA A 113 -11.50 -61.76 -4.29
N ASP A 114 -12.30 -61.90 -5.35
CA ASP A 114 -13.13 -63.08 -5.59
C ASP A 114 -12.32 -64.35 -5.95
N ARG A 115 -11.02 -64.23 -6.28
CA ARG A 115 -10.15 -65.40 -6.49
C ARG A 115 -9.71 -66.08 -5.19
N ILE A 116 -10.02 -65.51 -4.02
CA ILE A 116 -9.52 -65.94 -2.71
C ILE A 116 -10.57 -66.75 -1.92
N ALA A 117 -11.85 -66.76 -2.35
CA ALA A 117 -12.94 -67.51 -1.68
C ALA A 117 -13.44 -68.71 -2.52
N ASN A 118 -13.85 -69.79 -1.84
CA ASN A 118 -14.14 -71.13 -2.38
C ASN A 118 -14.85 -71.19 -3.76
N ALA A 119 -14.32 -72.04 -4.64
CA ALA A 119 -14.37 -71.85 -6.09
C ALA A 119 -15.68 -72.20 -6.84
N HIS A 120 -16.70 -72.83 -6.22
CA HIS A 120 -17.85 -73.37 -6.96
C HIS A 120 -19.24 -73.14 -6.34
N ARG A 121 -19.34 -72.69 -5.09
CA ARG A 121 -20.60 -72.54 -4.35
C ARG A 121 -20.86 -71.09 -4.00
N VAL A 122 -22.05 -70.61 -4.36
CA VAL A 122 -22.48 -69.24 -4.07
C VAL A 122 -23.69 -69.27 -3.16
N ASP A 123 -23.48 -68.76 -1.95
CA ASP A 123 -24.51 -68.68 -0.93
C ASP A 123 -25.51 -67.55 -1.23
N LEU A 124 -26.81 -67.86 -1.18
CA LEU A 124 -27.91 -66.90 -1.26
C LEU A 124 -27.70 -65.74 -0.29
N LEU A 125 -27.24 -66.03 0.94
CA LEU A 125 -26.93 -65.05 1.98
C LEU A 125 -25.42 -64.88 2.16
N SER A 126 -24.69 -64.65 1.06
CA SER A 126 -23.24 -64.46 1.04
C SER A 126 -22.72 -63.59 2.21
N PRO A 127 -22.10 -64.18 3.25
CA PRO A 127 -21.59 -63.45 4.40
C PRO A 127 -20.63 -62.30 4.06
N PRO A 128 -19.67 -62.44 3.10
CA PRO A 128 -18.78 -61.33 2.76
C PRO A 128 -19.53 -60.15 2.12
N LEU A 129 -20.52 -60.40 1.26
CA LEU A 129 -21.31 -59.33 0.64
C LEU A 129 -22.23 -58.66 1.68
N LEU A 130 -22.86 -59.43 2.56
CA LEU A 130 -23.65 -58.90 3.67
C LEU A 130 -22.80 -58.03 4.62
N ALA A 131 -21.57 -58.44 4.92
CA ALA A 131 -20.64 -57.64 5.74
C ALA A 131 -20.32 -56.28 5.07
N VAL A 132 -20.07 -56.26 3.76
CA VAL A 132 -19.84 -55.02 3.01
C VAL A 132 -21.07 -54.11 3.05
N LEU A 133 -22.26 -54.66 2.87
CA LEU A 133 -23.52 -53.91 2.93
C LEU A 133 -23.78 -53.35 4.33
N GLY A 134 -23.67 -54.19 5.37
CA GLY A 134 -23.85 -53.82 6.77
C GLY A 134 -22.88 -52.72 7.20
N TRP A 135 -21.61 -52.81 6.79
CA TRP A 135 -20.62 -51.76 7.06
C TRP A 135 -20.97 -50.43 6.41
N ASN A 136 -21.49 -50.44 5.18
CA ASN A 136 -21.92 -49.22 4.51
C ASN A 136 -23.13 -48.58 5.21
N LEU A 137 -24.14 -49.38 5.58
CA LEU A 137 -25.30 -48.91 6.34
C LEU A 137 -24.89 -48.30 7.68
N LEU A 138 -24.00 -48.96 8.43
CA LEU A 138 -23.44 -48.43 9.68
C LEU A 138 -22.71 -47.11 9.46
N ALA A 139 -21.88 -47.02 8.42
CA ALA A 139 -21.17 -45.78 8.10
C ALA A 139 -22.13 -44.62 7.80
N TYR A 140 -23.23 -44.87 7.09
CA TYR A 140 -24.25 -43.86 6.83
C TYR A 140 -25.00 -43.44 8.10
N LEU A 141 -25.33 -44.39 8.97
CA LEU A 141 -25.93 -44.12 10.27
C LEU A 141 -25.03 -43.19 11.11
N LEU A 142 -23.72 -43.49 11.18
CA LEU A 142 -22.74 -42.67 11.90
C LEU A 142 -22.62 -41.25 11.31
N LEU A 143 -22.63 -41.13 9.99
CA LEU A 143 -22.63 -39.82 9.31
C LEU A 143 -23.90 -39.01 9.62
N ALA A 144 -25.07 -39.66 9.60
CA ALA A 144 -26.35 -39.05 9.93
C ALA A 144 -26.40 -38.61 11.40
N ALA A 145 -25.99 -39.47 12.34
CA ALA A 145 -25.91 -39.17 13.76
C ALA A 145 -24.99 -37.97 14.02
N ARG A 146 -23.82 -37.90 13.37
CA ARG A 146 -22.89 -36.76 13.48
C ARG A 146 -23.48 -35.47 12.91
N ALA A 147 -24.23 -35.55 11.80
CA ALA A 147 -24.90 -34.39 11.22
C ALA A 147 -26.02 -33.87 12.14
N LEU A 148 -26.79 -34.76 12.75
CA LEU A 148 -27.84 -34.43 13.71
C LEU A 148 -27.24 -33.82 14.98
N HIS A 149 -26.20 -34.43 15.55
CA HIS A 149 -25.53 -33.91 16.74
C HIS A 149 -24.95 -32.49 16.53
N ARG A 150 -24.50 -32.17 15.32
CA ARG A 150 -24.04 -30.81 14.98
C ARG A 150 -25.17 -29.79 14.87
N ARG A 151 -26.37 -30.21 14.45
CA ARG A 151 -27.55 -29.34 14.37
C ARG A 151 -28.18 -29.09 15.73
N LEU A 152 -28.14 -30.08 16.62
CA LEU A 152 -28.75 -30.03 17.95
C LEU A 152 -27.87 -29.36 19.01
N ARG A 153 -26.60 -29.04 18.72
CA ARG A 153 -25.75 -28.30 19.65
C ARG A 153 -26.20 -26.84 19.75
N PRO A 154 -26.50 -26.32 20.96
CA PRO A 154 -26.76 -24.91 21.15
C PRO A 154 -25.58 -24.08 20.65
N ARG A 155 -25.87 -23.05 19.87
CA ARG A 155 -24.87 -22.06 19.44
C ARG A 155 -24.54 -21.24 20.69
N ALA A 156 -23.45 -21.57 21.38
CA ALA A 156 -22.99 -20.78 22.51
C ALA A 156 -22.86 -19.32 22.06
N THR A 157 -23.69 -18.46 22.66
CA THR A 157 -23.66 -17.02 22.50
C THR A 157 -22.30 -16.53 23.00
N ALA A 158 -21.57 -15.88 22.11
CA ALA A 158 -20.32 -15.23 22.44
C ALA A 158 -20.64 -13.90 23.13
N ASP A 159 -20.73 -13.92 24.45
CA ASP A 159 -20.63 -12.70 25.26
C ASP A 159 -19.17 -12.52 25.68
N GLY A 160 -18.67 -11.31 25.42
CA GLY A 160 -17.27 -10.95 25.58
C GLY A 160 -16.86 -10.76 27.04
N THR A 161 -15.56 -10.94 27.30
CA THR A 161 -14.65 -10.08 28.07
C THR A 161 -13.49 -10.94 28.57
N THR A 162 -12.30 -10.73 28.01
CA THR A 162 -11.07 -10.33 28.73
C THR A 162 -9.90 -10.30 27.75
N ALA A 163 -9.22 -9.16 27.71
CA ALA A 163 -7.95 -8.96 27.06
C ALA A 163 -6.82 -9.72 27.77
N ALA A 164 -5.82 -10.12 26.98
CA ALA A 164 -4.41 -10.45 27.27
C ALA A 164 -3.99 -11.89 26.92
N GLY A 165 -3.04 -12.01 25.99
CA GLY A 165 -2.08 -13.12 25.92
C GLY A 165 -2.29 -14.19 24.84
N ILE A 166 -1.50 -14.09 23.76
CA ILE A 166 -0.84 -15.18 23.02
C ILE A 166 -1.64 -16.51 22.87
N GLY A 167 -2.28 -16.73 21.71
CA GLY A 167 -2.76 -18.06 21.32
C GLY A 167 -3.96 -18.01 20.36
N PRO A 168 -4.12 -19.01 19.48
CA PRO A 168 -5.05 -18.92 18.34
C PRO A 168 -6.50 -18.98 18.82
N ALA A 169 -7.37 -18.11 18.30
CA ALA A 169 -8.82 -18.23 18.46
C ALA A 169 -9.47 -18.73 17.15
N PRO A 170 -9.52 -20.05 16.95
CA PRO A 170 -10.33 -20.68 15.92
C PRO A 170 -11.79 -20.71 16.37
N GLY A 171 -12.71 -20.55 15.41
CA GLY A 171 -14.08 -21.04 15.59
C GLY A 171 -14.03 -22.55 15.82
N ASN A 172 -14.13 -22.95 17.09
CA ASN A 172 -14.05 -24.32 17.59
C ASN A 172 -15.14 -25.21 16.97
N ALA A 173 -14.81 -25.82 15.83
CA ALA A 173 -15.47 -27.01 15.30
C ALA A 173 -14.49 -28.21 15.23
N SER A 174 -13.47 -28.22 16.09
CA SER A 174 -12.53 -29.31 16.30
C SER A 174 -13.16 -30.39 17.20
N GLY A 175 -14.08 -31.18 16.64
CA GLY A 175 -14.36 -32.48 17.24
C GLY A 175 -13.07 -33.34 17.24
N PRO A 176 -12.91 -34.31 18.16
CA PRO A 176 -11.68 -35.10 18.32
C PRO A 176 -11.19 -35.75 17.01
N ALA A 177 -12.11 -36.17 16.13
CA ALA A 177 -11.79 -36.70 14.81
C ALA A 177 -11.09 -35.71 13.84
N ALA A 178 -11.34 -34.39 13.96
CA ALA A 178 -10.67 -33.37 13.15
C ALA A 178 -9.24 -33.09 13.68
N GLY A 179 -9.04 -33.20 15.00
CA GLY A 179 -7.72 -33.16 15.64
C GLY A 179 -6.85 -34.35 15.22
N ILE A 180 -7.42 -35.55 15.15
CA ILE A 180 -6.71 -36.76 14.72
C ILE A 180 -6.38 -36.72 13.22
N ALA A 181 -7.31 -36.28 12.37
CA ALA A 181 -7.04 -36.16 10.94
C ALA A 181 -5.96 -35.10 10.62
N SER A 182 -5.97 -33.98 11.34
CA SER A 182 -4.95 -32.93 11.19
C SER A 182 -3.59 -33.35 11.74
N SER A 183 -3.55 -34.07 12.87
CA SER A 183 -2.29 -34.61 13.42
C SER A 183 -1.69 -35.70 12.53
N LEU A 184 -2.52 -36.56 11.93
CA LEU A 184 -2.07 -37.60 11.01
C LEU A 184 -1.59 -37.02 9.67
N LEU A 185 -2.27 -36.01 9.14
CA LEU A 185 -1.79 -35.25 7.98
C LEU A 185 -0.48 -34.51 8.28
N ALA A 186 -0.35 -33.91 9.47
CA ALA A 186 0.89 -33.25 9.89
C ALA A 186 2.05 -34.27 10.08
N ALA A 187 1.76 -35.47 10.59
CA ALA A 187 2.74 -36.55 10.72
C ALA A 187 3.19 -37.07 9.35
N LEU A 188 2.26 -37.28 8.42
CA LEU A 188 2.58 -37.68 7.04
C LEU A 188 3.39 -36.62 6.29
N ALA A 189 3.09 -35.33 6.48
CA ALA A 189 3.87 -34.24 5.92
C ALA A 189 5.31 -34.19 6.49
N ARG A 190 5.50 -34.57 7.76
CA ARG A 190 6.82 -34.65 8.42
C ARG A 190 7.69 -35.80 7.92
N LEU A 191 7.10 -36.88 7.40
CA LEU A 191 7.83 -38.05 6.91
C LEU A 191 8.52 -37.81 5.55
N GLY A 192 8.09 -36.81 4.78
CA GLY A 192 8.63 -36.53 3.45
C GLY A 192 9.59 -35.33 3.33
N ALA A 193 9.82 -34.57 4.41
CA ALA A 193 10.57 -33.32 4.35
C ALA A 193 12.01 -33.48 4.88
N PRO A 194 13.05 -33.39 4.02
CA PRO A 194 14.43 -33.29 4.51
C PRO A 194 14.59 -31.99 5.31
N ARG A 195 14.84 -32.11 6.62
CA ARG A 195 14.93 -30.98 7.57
C ARG A 195 16.25 -30.20 7.50
N ARG A 196 17.19 -30.62 6.66
CA ARG A 196 18.52 -30.01 6.56
C ARG A 196 18.49 -28.86 5.54
N GLY A 197 18.95 -27.68 5.95
CA GLY A 197 19.04 -26.48 5.11
C GLY A 197 17.84 -25.54 5.18
N LEU A 198 18.03 -24.30 4.71
CA LEU A 198 17.04 -23.21 4.76
C LEU A 198 15.72 -23.56 4.06
N ALA A 199 15.78 -24.09 2.84
CA ALA A 199 14.59 -24.52 2.10
C ALA A 199 13.78 -25.61 2.82
N GLY A 200 14.43 -26.48 3.60
CA GLY A 200 13.76 -27.50 4.42
C GLY A 200 12.99 -26.89 5.60
N ARG A 201 13.55 -25.85 6.24
CA ARG A 201 12.86 -25.09 7.31
C ARG A 201 11.67 -24.33 6.77
N VAL A 202 11.83 -23.63 5.65
CA VAL A 202 10.74 -22.93 4.93
C VAL A 202 9.62 -23.93 4.62
N ALA A 203 9.95 -25.09 4.04
CA ALA A 203 8.96 -26.11 3.73
C ALA A 203 8.20 -26.59 4.98
N ALA A 204 8.90 -26.87 6.09
CA ALA A 204 8.26 -27.35 7.31
C ALA A 204 7.30 -26.30 7.91
N GLN A 205 7.73 -25.04 7.96
CA GLN A 205 6.91 -23.94 8.47
C GLN A 205 5.70 -23.66 7.57
N PHE A 206 5.92 -23.66 6.26
CA PHE A 206 4.85 -23.53 5.27
C PHE A 206 3.80 -24.64 5.43
N HIS A 207 4.19 -25.92 5.49
CA HIS A 207 3.23 -27.01 5.63
C HIS A 207 2.44 -26.94 6.94
N ALA A 208 3.08 -26.56 8.04
CA ALA A 208 2.39 -26.38 9.32
C ALA A 208 1.30 -25.30 9.23
N ARG A 209 1.63 -24.13 8.67
CA ARG A 209 0.68 -23.02 8.46
C ARG A 209 -0.41 -23.36 7.45
N TRP A 210 -0.02 -23.98 6.34
CA TRP A 210 -0.93 -24.39 5.28
C TRP A 210 -1.97 -25.37 5.79
N LEU A 211 -1.56 -26.41 6.54
CA LEU A 211 -2.49 -27.38 7.12
C LEU A 211 -3.40 -26.75 8.18
N ALA A 212 -2.89 -25.82 8.99
CA ALA A 212 -3.71 -25.11 9.98
C ALA A 212 -4.85 -24.30 9.31
N HIS A 213 -4.54 -23.58 8.23
CA HIS A 213 -5.53 -22.75 7.52
C HIS A 213 -6.43 -23.56 6.56
N THR A 214 -5.92 -24.67 6.01
CA THR A 214 -6.66 -25.46 5.00
C THR A 214 -7.19 -26.79 5.54
N ALA A 215 -7.14 -27.05 6.85
CA ALA A 215 -7.67 -28.27 7.48
C ALA A 215 -9.07 -28.71 6.96
N PRO A 216 -10.10 -27.83 6.88
CA PRO A 216 -11.41 -28.24 6.36
C PRO A 216 -11.38 -28.62 4.87
N LEU A 217 -10.54 -27.96 4.07
CA LEU A 217 -10.34 -28.26 2.66
C LEU A 217 -9.66 -29.64 2.50
N GLN A 218 -8.57 -29.89 3.23
CA GLN A 218 -7.85 -31.17 3.17
C GLN A 218 -8.70 -32.33 3.67
N ALA A 219 -9.47 -32.14 4.75
CA ALA A 219 -10.41 -33.15 5.23
C ALA A 219 -11.47 -33.51 4.17
N THR A 220 -11.97 -32.50 3.43
CA THR A 220 -12.95 -32.73 2.36
C THR A 220 -12.33 -33.48 1.17
N ARG A 221 -11.06 -33.20 0.83
CA ARG A 221 -10.31 -33.94 -0.20
C ARG A 221 -10.09 -35.39 0.18
N LEU A 222 -9.64 -35.64 1.41
CA LEU A 222 -9.44 -36.99 1.91
C LEU A 222 -10.75 -37.78 1.94
N ALA A 223 -11.84 -37.18 2.45
CA ALA A 223 -13.15 -37.80 2.46
C ALA A 223 -13.63 -38.16 1.04
N ARG A 224 -13.41 -37.28 0.05
CA ARG A 224 -13.72 -37.57 -1.36
C ARG A 224 -12.96 -38.80 -1.85
N VAL A 225 -11.66 -38.89 -1.61
CA VAL A 225 -10.84 -40.04 -2.03
C VAL A 225 -11.32 -41.32 -1.37
N LEU A 226 -11.61 -41.30 -0.07
CA LEU A 226 -12.12 -42.47 0.66
C LEU A 226 -13.48 -42.95 0.13
N HIS A 227 -14.40 -42.03 -0.19
CA HIS A 227 -15.67 -42.38 -0.82
C HIS A 227 -15.49 -42.98 -2.21
N LEU A 228 -14.58 -42.43 -3.02
CA LEU A 228 -14.24 -43.00 -4.32
C LEU A 228 -13.63 -44.39 -4.19
N CYS A 229 -12.76 -44.62 -3.21
CA CYS A 229 -12.20 -45.94 -2.93
C CYS A 229 -13.30 -46.94 -2.51
N ALA A 230 -14.23 -46.53 -1.66
CA ALA A 230 -15.35 -47.39 -1.26
C ALA A 230 -16.29 -47.73 -2.44
N ALA A 231 -16.58 -46.75 -3.30
CA ALA A 231 -17.36 -46.98 -4.53
C ALA A 231 -16.61 -47.91 -5.49
N ALA A 232 -15.30 -47.70 -5.66
CA ALA A 232 -14.43 -48.54 -6.49
C ALA A 232 -14.33 -49.97 -5.96
N ALA A 233 -14.26 -50.18 -4.64
CA ALA A 233 -14.29 -51.51 -4.04
C ALA A 233 -15.61 -52.23 -4.37
N GLY A 234 -16.75 -51.56 -4.19
CA GLY A 234 -18.07 -52.10 -4.55
C GLY A 234 -18.19 -52.42 -6.04
N ALA A 235 -17.68 -51.54 -6.90
CA ALA A 235 -17.63 -51.75 -8.35
C ALA A 235 -16.73 -52.93 -8.73
N GLY A 236 -15.58 -53.08 -8.06
CA GLY A 236 -14.65 -54.18 -8.30
C GLY A 236 -15.24 -55.53 -7.91
N LEU A 237 -15.90 -55.59 -6.75
CA LEU A 237 -16.65 -56.79 -6.33
C LEU A 237 -17.78 -57.13 -7.31
N ALA A 238 -18.58 -56.13 -7.71
CA ALA A 238 -19.65 -56.33 -8.69
C ALA A 238 -19.11 -56.82 -10.05
N LEU A 239 -18.03 -56.21 -10.54
CA LEU A 239 -17.37 -56.62 -11.78
C LEU A 239 -16.80 -58.03 -11.67
N SER A 240 -16.26 -58.40 -10.51
CA SER A 240 -15.75 -59.75 -10.27
C SER A 240 -16.87 -60.80 -10.37
N LEU A 241 -18.01 -60.55 -9.73
CA LEU A 241 -19.20 -61.42 -9.80
C LEU A 241 -19.71 -61.56 -11.25
N LEU A 242 -19.73 -60.48 -12.02
CA LEU A 242 -20.15 -60.47 -13.42
C LEU A 242 -19.18 -61.23 -14.33
N LEU A 243 -17.88 -60.97 -14.21
CA LEU A 243 -16.83 -61.64 -15.01
C LEU A 243 -16.82 -63.14 -14.76
N ARG A 244 -16.97 -63.57 -13.50
CA ARG A 244 -17.06 -65.00 -13.19
C ARG A 244 -18.35 -65.62 -13.72
N GLY A 245 -19.48 -64.92 -13.65
CA GLY A 245 -20.76 -65.40 -14.20
C GLY A 245 -20.75 -65.63 -15.71
N LEU A 246 -19.78 -65.03 -16.42
CA LEU A 246 -19.56 -65.25 -17.85
C LEU A 246 -18.82 -66.57 -18.16
N VAL A 247 -17.96 -67.04 -17.24
CA VAL A 247 -17.03 -68.16 -17.48
C VAL A 247 -17.42 -69.42 -16.71
N VAL A 248 -18.08 -69.29 -15.56
CA VAL A 248 -18.39 -70.39 -14.63
C VAL A 248 -19.88 -70.42 -14.32
N ARG A 249 -20.48 -71.62 -14.31
CA ARG A 249 -21.85 -71.82 -13.83
C ARG A 249 -21.87 -71.75 -12.30
N TYR A 250 -22.60 -70.80 -11.74
CA TYR A 250 -22.79 -70.69 -10.30
C TYR A 250 -23.70 -71.79 -9.75
N GLN A 251 -23.23 -72.54 -8.75
CA GLN A 251 -24.10 -73.37 -7.92
C GLN A 251 -24.73 -72.47 -6.87
N PHE A 252 -26.01 -72.17 -7.05
CA PHE A 252 -26.78 -71.27 -6.21
C PHE A 252 -27.50 -72.06 -5.11
N GLY A 253 -27.33 -71.65 -3.86
CA GLY A 253 -28.11 -72.20 -2.76
C GLY A 253 -27.77 -71.65 -1.40
N TRP A 254 -28.32 -72.26 -0.36
CA TRP A 254 -28.06 -71.87 1.03
C TRP A 254 -28.03 -73.12 1.93
N GLU A 255 -27.27 -73.03 3.01
CA GLU A 255 -27.20 -74.05 4.05
C GLU A 255 -27.31 -73.35 5.41
N SER A 256 -28.16 -73.84 6.31
CA SER A 256 -28.23 -73.34 7.68
C SER A 256 -28.64 -74.43 8.65
N THR A 257 -27.91 -74.55 9.76
CA THR A 257 -28.29 -75.42 10.88
C THR A 257 -29.40 -74.80 11.74
N PHE A 258 -29.60 -73.48 11.65
CA PHE A 258 -30.49 -72.72 12.55
C PHE A 258 -31.72 -72.13 11.86
N LEU A 259 -31.64 -71.86 10.55
CA LEU A 259 -32.70 -71.21 9.80
C LEU A 259 -33.43 -72.19 8.89
N ASN A 260 -34.75 -72.09 8.82
CA ASN A 260 -35.57 -72.82 7.86
C ASN A 260 -35.83 -71.99 6.57
N ALA A 261 -36.41 -72.63 5.54
CA ALA A 261 -36.65 -71.98 4.25
C ALA A 261 -37.56 -70.75 4.34
N GLU A 262 -38.56 -70.75 5.24
CA GLU A 262 -39.44 -69.60 5.46
C GLU A 262 -38.68 -68.39 6.01
N GLN A 263 -37.79 -68.61 6.98
CA GLN A 263 -36.95 -67.58 7.58
C GLN A 263 -35.95 -67.02 6.56
N VAL A 264 -35.29 -67.88 5.77
CA VAL A 264 -34.37 -67.44 4.72
C VAL A 264 -35.10 -66.66 3.63
N HIS A 265 -36.30 -67.09 3.23
CA HIS A 265 -37.14 -66.34 2.30
C HIS A 265 -37.55 -64.97 2.86
N ALA A 266 -37.91 -64.89 4.14
CA ALA A 266 -38.24 -63.62 4.80
C ALA A 266 -37.04 -62.65 4.81
N ILE A 267 -35.84 -63.14 5.13
CA ILE A 267 -34.60 -62.34 5.10
C ILE A 267 -34.32 -61.87 3.66
N ALA A 268 -34.37 -62.77 2.67
CA ALA A 268 -34.13 -62.45 1.27
C ALA A 268 -35.13 -61.41 0.75
N ARG A 269 -36.40 -61.53 1.12
CA ARG A 269 -37.45 -60.57 0.77
C ARG A 269 -37.14 -59.18 1.30
N VAL A 270 -36.70 -59.04 2.55
CA VAL A 270 -36.33 -57.74 3.14
C VAL A 270 -35.04 -57.18 2.51
N LEU A 271 -34.02 -58.03 2.35
CA LEU A 271 -32.73 -57.65 1.79
C LEU A 271 -32.86 -57.11 0.36
N PHE A 272 -33.68 -57.76 -0.46
CA PHE A 272 -33.86 -57.42 -1.87
C PHE A 272 -35.07 -56.53 -2.16
N LEU A 273 -35.92 -56.25 -1.16
CA LEU A 273 -37.05 -55.32 -1.25
C LEU A 273 -36.75 -54.03 -2.03
N PRO A 274 -35.64 -53.31 -1.77
CA PRO A 274 -35.40 -52.06 -2.49
C PRO A 274 -35.21 -52.28 -4.00
N LEU A 275 -34.68 -53.42 -4.44
CA LEU A 275 -34.48 -53.70 -5.85
C LEU A 275 -35.74 -54.20 -6.53
N THR A 276 -36.53 -55.03 -5.85
CA THR A 276 -37.81 -55.51 -6.39
C THR A 276 -38.80 -54.35 -6.49
N ALA A 277 -38.77 -53.41 -5.54
CA ALA A 277 -39.65 -52.24 -5.54
C ALA A 277 -39.19 -51.13 -6.51
N LEU A 278 -37.88 -50.85 -6.60
CA LEU A 278 -37.37 -49.72 -7.42
C LEU A 278 -36.98 -50.12 -8.84
N ALA A 279 -36.39 -51.31 -9.01
CA ALA A 279 -35.85 -51.77 -10.30
C ALA A 279 -36.74 -52.83 -10.97
N GLY A 280 -37.84 -53.25 -10.32
CA GLY A 280 -38.76 -54.24 -10.87
C GLY A 280 -38.15 -55.64 -11.05
N LEU A 281 -37.05 -55.94 -10.35
CA LEU A 281 -36.46 -57.27 -10.38
C LEU A 281 -37.41 -58.30 -9.74
N GLU A 282 -37.48 -59.48 -10.33
CA GLU A 282 -38.35 -60.56 -9.84
C GLU A 282 -37.88 -61.07 -8.47
N PRO A 283 -38.74 -61.11 -7.45
CA PRO A 283 -38.38 -61.65 -6.14
C PRO A 283 -38.25 -63.18 -6.18
N PHE A 284 -37.39 -63.76 -5.35
CA PHE A 284 -37.35 -65.20 -5.14
C PHE A 284 -38.61 -65.68 -4.42
N SER A 285 -39.32 -66.65 -4.98
CA SER A 285 -40.47 -67.29 -4.31
C SER A 285 -40.02 -68.23 -3.20
N LEU A 286 -40.92 -68.55 -2.25
CA LEU A 286 -40.63 -69.50 -1.18
C LEU A 286 -40.25 -70.89 -1.74
N ALA A 287 -40.93 -71.33 -2.81
CA ALA A 287 -40.66 -72.60 -3.48
C ALA A 287 -39.24 -72.65 -4.09
N GLU A 288 -38.80 -71.56 -4.71
CA GLU A 288 -37.44 -71.45 -5.26
C GLU A 288 -36.37 -71.40 -4.16
N VAL A 289 -36.64 -70.71 -3.04
CA VAL A 289 -35.72 -70.68 -1.89
C VAL A 289 -35.61 -72.07 -1.25
N ALA A 290 -36.72 -72.77 -1.06
CA ALA A 290 -36.72 -74.13 -0.54
C ALA A 290 -35.99 -75.10 -1.49
N ALA A 291 -36.21 -74.99 -2.81
CA ALA A 291 -35.53 -75.80 -3.82
C ALA A 291 -34.03 -75.52 -3.92
N ALA A 292 -33.56 -74.37 -3.44
CA ALA A 292 -32.15 -73.99 -3.44
C ALA A 292 -31.39 -74.42 -2.17
N GLN A 293 -32.04 -75.10 -1.21
CA GLN A 293 -31.38 -75.63 -0.02
C GLN A 293 -30.31 -76.66 -0.41
N ASP A 294 -29.20 -76.71 0.35
CA ASP A 294 -28.07 -77.61 0.12
C ASP A 294 -27.44 -77.48 -1.29
N PHE A 295 -27.50 -76.28 -1.87
CA PHE A 295 -26.99 -75.95 -3.21
C PHE A 295 -27.65 -76.71 -4.37
N ALA A 296 -28.91 -77.14 -4.20
CA ALA A 296 -29.70 -77.82 -5.24
C ALA A 296 -30.34 -76.86 -6.29
N GLY A 297 -30.02 -75.56 -6.26
CA GLY A 297 -30.63 -74.55 -7.14
C GLY A 297 -30.18 -74.61 -8.61
N SER A 298 -31.03 -74.09 -9.51
CA SER A 298 -30.78 -74.05 -10.95
C SER A 298 -29.96 -72.84 -11.41
N GLY A 299 -29.29 -72.94 -12.57
CA GLY A 299 -28.43 -71.87 -13.09
C GLY A 299 -29.15 -70.55 -13.42
N ALA A 300 -30.46 -70.58 -13.71
CA ALA A 300 -31.27 -69.38 -13.94
C ALA A 300 -31.44 -68.55 -12.66
N ALA A 301 -31.62 -69.22 -11.51
CA ALA A 301 -31.68 -68.56 -10.20
C ALA A 301 -30.34 -67.92 -9.82
N GLY A 302 -29.22 -68.56 -10.20
CA GLY A 302 -27.88 -68.00 -10.02
C GLY A 302 -27.65 -66.70 -10.78
N ALA A 303 -28.08 -66.61 -12.04
CA ALA A 303 -27.98 -65.37 -12.81
C ALA A 303 -28.80 -64.22 -12.17
N ARG A 304 -30.02 -64.52 -11.70
CA ARG A 304 -30.86 -63.54 -10.97
C ARG A 304 -30.19 -63.09 -9.68
N TRP A 305 -29.60 -64.00 -8.91
CA TRP A 305 -28.85 -63.68 -7.70
C TRP A 305 -27.70 -62.69 -7.96
N VAL A 306 -26.91 -62.89 -9.03
CA VAL A 306 -25.82 -61.98 -9.41
C VAL A 306 -26.37 -60.58 -9.64
N TRP A 307 -27.42 -60.43 -10.44
CA TRP A 307 -28.02 -59.13 -10.73
C TRP A 307 -28.61 -58.46 -9.48
N MET A 308 -29.18 -59.24 -8.56
CA MET A 308 -29.69 -58.71 -7.30
C MET A 308 -28.56 -58.20 -6.40
N TYR A 309 -27.44 -58.94 -6.25
CA TYR A 309 -26.31 -58.43 -5.46
C TYR A 309 -25.57 -57.29 -6.14
N VAL A 310 -25.40 -57.31 -7.47
CA VAL A 310 -24.85 -56.19 -8.24
C VAL A 310 -25.74 -54.95 -8.07
N GLY A 311 -27.06 -55.11 -8.16
CA GLY A 311 -28.03 -54.05 -7.90
C GLY A 311 -27.93 -53.51 -6.47
N LEU A 312 -27.76 -54.39 -5.47
CA LEU A 312 -27.67 -53.99 -4.07
C LEU A 312 -26.35 -53.26 -3.77
N LEU A 313 -25.24 -53.73 -4.33
CA LEU A 313 -23.95 -53.03 -4.28
C LEU A 313 -24.05 -51.68 -4.99
N ALA A 314 -24.71 -51.61 -6.15
CA ALA A 314 -24.93 -50.35 -6.85
C ALA A 314 -25.76 -49.36 -6.01
N LEU A 315 -26.87 -49.82 -5.43
CA LEU A 315 -27.82 -48.97 -4.70
C LEU A 315 -27.35 -48.58 -3.30
N VAL A 316 -26.74 -49.49 -2.55
CA VAL A 316 -26.35 -49.27 -1.14
C VAL A 316 -24.91 -48.77 -1.04
N VAL A 317 -24.03 -49.18 -1.95
CA VAL A 317 -22.60 -48.83 -1.88
C VAL A 317 -22.23 -47.79 -2.93
N MET A 318 -22.32 -48.12 -4.22
CA MET A 318 -21.75 -47.28 -5.28
C MET A 318 -22.46 -45.92 -5.38
N LEU A 319 -23.78 -45.91 -5.54
CA LEU A 319 -24.55 -44.69 -5.74
C LEU A 319 -24.43 -43.72 -4.55
N PRO A 320 -24.66 -44.11 -3.29
CA PRO A 320 -24.55 -43.18 -2.17
C PRO A 320 -23.12 -42.69 -1.95
N ARG A 321 -22.11 -43.54 -2.16
CA ARG A 321 -20.69 -43.13 -2.06
C ARG A 321 -20.30 -42.15 -3.17
N LEU A 322 -20.76 -42.35 -4.40
CA LEU A 322 -20.55 -41.42 -5.50
C LEU A 322 -21.24 -40.07 -5.23
N LEU A 323 -22.47 -40.08 -4.72
CA LEU A 323 -23.18 -38.86 -4.30
C LEU A 323 -22.41 -38.12 -3.19
N LEU A 324 -21.91 -38.84 -2.18
CA LEU A 324 -21.07 -38.25 -1.11
C LEU A 324 -19.74 -37.71 -1.66
N ALA A 325 -19.12 -38.40 -2.63
CA ALA A 325 -17.91 -37.93 -3.30
C ALA A 325 -18.16 -36.66 -4.12
N ALA A 326 -19.30 -36.59 -4.83
CA ALA A 326 -19.73 -35.39 -5.57
C ALA A 326 -20.02 -34.22 -4.62
N TRP A 327 -20.70 -34.48 -3.50
CA TRP A 327 -20.92 -33.48 -2.44
C TRP A 327 -19.59 -32.95 -1.87
N CYS A 328 -18.63 -33.84 -1.61
CA CYS A 328 -17.29 -33.44 -1.18
C CYS A 328 -16.58 -32.63 -2.26
N ARG A 329 -16.72 -32.97 -3.55
CA ARG A 329 -16.14 -32.19 -4.66
C ARG A 329 -16.71 -30.78 -4.74
N TRP A 330 -18.03 -30.63 -4.58
CA TRP A 330 -18.67 -29.33 -4.53
C TRP A 330 -18.23 -28.51 -3.31
N ARG A 331 -18.14 -29.13 -2.12
CA ARG A 331 -17.60 -28.47 -0.92
C ARG A 331 -16.14 -28.06 -1.08
N GLU A 332 -15.32 -28.92 -1.68
CA GLU A 332 -13.93 -28.63 -2.03
C GLU A 332 -13.84 -27.39 -2.92
N ALA A 333 -14.62 -27.31 -4.00
CA ALA A 333 -14.62 -26.16 -4.90
C ALA A 333 -15.00 -24.85 -4.18
N ARG A 334 -16.00 -24.89 -3.30
CA ARG A 334 -16.40 -23.70 -2.52
C ARG A 334 -15.34 -23.26 -1.52
N LEU A 335 -14.70 -24.21 -0.82
CA LEU A 335 -13.64 -23.91 0.14
C LEU A 335 -12.36 -23.43 -0.56
N ALA A 336 -11.99 -24.03 -1.68
CA ALA A 336 -10.82 -23.62 -2.47
C ALA A 336 -10.98 -22.22 -3.08
N ALA A 337 -12.20 -21.81 -3.44
CA ALA A 337 -12.47 -20.47 -3.95
C ALA A 337 -12.46 -19.39 -2.85
N ARG A 338 -12.60 -19.76 -1.58
CA ARG A 338 -12.76 -18.83 -0.45
C ARG A 338 -11.92 -19.28 0.75
N CYS A 339 -10.61 -19.29 0.59
CA CYS A 339 -9.69 -19.52 1.70
C CYS A 339 -9.61 -18.25 2.54
N ALA A 340 -10.06 -18.32 3.79
CA ALA A 340 -9.91 -17.24 4.76
C ALA A 340 -8.50 -17.28 5.35
N LEU A 341 -7.72 -16.26 5.06
CA LEU A 341 -6.41 -16.05 5.66
C LEU A 341 -6.51 -15.01 6.75
N SER A 342 -6.22 -15.41 7.98
CA SER A 342 -5.90 -14.50 9.07
C SER A 342 -4.40 -14.27 9.06
N MET A 343 -3.95 -13.12 8.56
CA MET A 343 -2.56 -12.73 8.81
C MET A 343 -2.37 -12.46 10.30
N GLY A 344 -1.18 -12.77 10.81
CA GLY A 344 -0.80 -12.36 12.16
C GLY A 344 -0.85 -10.83 12.27
N ALA A 345 -1.37 -10.31 13.38
CA ALA A 345 -1.53 -8.88 13.58
C ALA A 345 -0.19 -8.13 13.37
N ALA A 346 0.93 -8.69 13.81
CA ALA A 346 2.26 -8.09 13.62
C ALA A 346 2.70 -8.04 12.15
N ALA A 347 2.48 -9.10 11.36
CA ALA A 347 2.84 -9.12 9.94
C ALA A 347 1.97 -8.16 9.12
N TRP A 348 0.68 -8.08 9.46
CA TRP A 348 -0.24 -7.11 8.87
C TRP A 348 0.19 -5.67 9.19
N THR A 349 0.48 -5.37 10.45
CA THR A 349 0.96 -4.05 10.89
C THR A 349 2.28 -3.70 10.21
N ALA A 350 3.26 -4.60 10.19
CA ALA A 350 4.54 -4.36 9.52
C ALA A 350 4.37 -4.08 8.02
N LEU A 351 3.48 -4.80 7.31
CA LEU A 351 3.20 -4.49 5.91
C LEU A 351 2.51 -3.13 5.77
N ARG A 352 1.49 -2.84 6.59
CA ARG A 352 0.79 -1.55 6.59
C ARG A 352 1.76 -0.40 6.81
N ASP A 353 2.67 -0.54 7.76
CA ASP A 353 3.64 0.48 8.14
C ASP A 353 4.61 0.78 6.99
N THR A 354 4.87 -0.18 6.10
CA THR A 354 5.73 0.03 4.91
C THR A 354 5.01 0.64 3.70
N LEU A 355 3.68 0.74 3.72
CA LEU A 355 2.92 1.19 2.57
C LEU A 355 2.81 2.72 2.49
N PRO A 356 2.66 3.27 1.25
CA PRO A 356 2.28 4.67 1.05
C PRO A 356 0.99 4.99 1.81
N ALA A 357 0.99 6.07 2.58
CA ALA A 357 -0.22 6.60 3.19
C ALA A 357 -0.52 8.03 2.71
N ARG A 358 -1.81 8.29 2.48
CA ARG A 358 -2.33 9.66 2.37
C ARG A 358 -3.11 9.97 3.63
N VAL A 359 -2.63 10.95 4.38
CA VAL A 359 -3.30 11.43 5.58
C VAL A 359 -4.15 12.65 5.21
N ARG A 360 -5.47 12.53 5.38
CA ARG A 360 -6.42 13.62 5.12
C ARG A 360 -6.69 14.41 6.41
N LEU A 361 -6.34 15.69 6.40
CA LEU A 361 -6.54 16.60 7.53
C LEU A 361 -7.67 17.58 7.21
N GLY A 362 -8.68 17.64 8.06
CA GLY A 362 -9.65 18.73 8.04
C GLY A 362 -9.06 19.94 8.72
N VAL A 363 -9.13 21.12 8.13
CA VAL A 363 -8.56 22.35 8.71
C VAL A 363 -9.69 23.32 9.01
N VAL A 364 -9.80 23.73 10.26
CA VAL A 364 -10.85 24.66 10.72
C VAL A 364 -10.22 25.97 11.19
N GLY A 365 -10.96 27.07 11.08
CA GLY A 365 -10.48 28.41 11.45
C GLY A 365 -9.50 29.03 10.44
N ALA A 366 -9.34 28.42 9.26
CA ALA A 366 -8.56 28.99 8.17
C ALA A 366 -9.35 30.10 7.46
N ASP A 367 -8.76 31.29 7.33
CA ASP A 367 -9.19 32.25 6.31
C ASP A 367 -8.70 31.81 4.92
N ALA A 368 -9.16 32.47 3.85
CA ALA A 368 -8.78 32.10 2.48
C ALA A 368 -7.26 32.20 2.25
N SER A 369 -6.58 33.16 2.91
CA SER A 369 -5.14 33.33 2.82
C SER A 369 -4.38 32.20 3.53
N GLY A 370 -4.76 31.87 4.77
CA GLY A 370 -4.18 30.78 5.54
C GLY A 370 -4.40 29.40 4.90
N ALA A 371 -5.59 29.17 4.33
CA ALA A 371 -5.90 27.96 3.56
C ALA A 371 -4.99 27.83 2.33
N ALA A 372 -4.82 28.91 1.57
CA ALA A 372 -3.95 28.93 0.39
C ALA A 372 -2.46 28.76 0.75
N GLY A 373 -1.99 29.39 1.83
CA GLY A 373 -0.63 29.27 2.35
C GLY A 373 -0.31 27.83 2.78
N LEU A 374 -1.22 27.19 3.52
CA LEU A 374 -1.10 25.78 3.90
C LEU A 374 -1.07 24.86 2.69
N ALA A 375 -1.96 25.06 1.71
CA ALA A 375 -1.98 24.25 0.49
C ALA A 375 -0.67 24.36 -0.29
N GLN A 376 -0.09 25.56 -0.40
CA GLN A 376 1.20 25.79 -1.06
C GLN A 376 2.37 25.19 -0.28
N LEU A 377 2.36 25.28 1.06
CA LEU A 377 3.37 24.65 1.91
C LEU A 377 3.34 23.12 1.76
N LEU A 378 2.16 22.51 1.77
CA LEU A 378 2.02 21.07 1.52
C LEU A 378 2.45 20.69 0.11
N ALA A 379 2.17 21.53 -0.90
CA ALA A 379 2.63 21.32 -2.27
C ALA A 379 4.16 21.49 -2.43
N LEU A 380 4.82 22.31 -1.60
CA LEU A 380 6.29 22.43 -1.57
C LEU A 380 6.93 21.12 -1.10
N HIS A 381 6.28 20.42 -0.17
CA HIS A 381 6.72 19.12 0.35
C HIS A 381 6.13 17.92 -0.39
N ALA A 382 5.17 18.14 -1.28
CA ALA A 382 4.69 17.11 -2.19
C ALA A 382 5.82 16.75 -3.16
N ASP A 383 6.45 15.61 -2.91
CA ASP A 383 7.34 14.95 -3.86
C ASP A 383 6.52 13.89 -4.62
N PRO A 384 6.39 13.98 -5.96
CA PRO A 384 5.71 12.97 -6.75
C PRO A 384 6.37 11.59 -6.66
N ALA A 385 7.65 11.51 -6.27
CA ALA A 385 8.35 10.26 -5.99
C ALA A 385 8.13 9.76 -4.55
N ALA A 386 7.76 10.66 -3.61
CA ALA A 386 7.45 10.26 -2.25
C ALA A 386 6.13 9.50 -2.19
N PHE A 387 6.16 8.41 -1.44
CA PHE A 387 5.04 7.50 -1.29
C PHE A 387 3.99 8.02 -0.30
N ASP A 388 4.38 8.84 0.67
CA ASP A 388 3.48 9.36 1.71
C ASP A 388 3.09 10.82 1.43
N GLN A 389 1.85 11.20 1.73
CA GLN A 389 1.35 12.56 1.49
C GLN A 389 0.41 13.05 2.59
N LEU A 390 0.51 14.35 2.91
CA LEU A 390 -0.45 15.07 3.73
C LEU A 390 -1.35 15.92 2.84
N HIS A 391 -2.66 15.81 3.04
CA HIS A 391 -3.64 16.55 2.29
C HIS A 391 -4.57 17.30 3.24
N ALA A 392 -4.44 18.63 3.27
CA ALA A 392 -5.33 19.50 4.01
C ALA A 392 -6.58 19.84 3.20
N VAL A 393 -7.74 19.78 3.86
CA VAL A 393 -9.04 20.19 3.32
C VAL A 393 -9.58 21.30 4.23
N PRO A 394 -9.63 22.56 3.78
CA PRO A 394 -10.25 23.64 4.55
C PRO A 394 -11.75 23.38 4.75
N ALA A 395 -12.28 23.67 5.94
CA ALA A 395 -13.71 23.51 6.24
C ALA A 395 -14.61 24.34 5.31
N ALA A 396 -14.13 25.51 4.86
CA ALA A 396 -14.85 26.36 3.91
C ALA A 396 -15.07 25.66 2.54
N ASP A 397 -14.15 24.78 2.13
CA ASP A 397 -14.19 24.09 0.84
C ASP A 397 -14.93 22.75 0.89
N ALA A 398 -15.13 22.18 2.09
CA ALA A 398 -15.70 20.85 2.27
C ALA A 398 -17.22 20.80 2.01
N GLY A 399 -17.93 21.91 2.24
CA GLY A 399 -19.37 22.05 2.02
C GLY A 399 -20.24 21.00 2.75
N ALA A 400 -21.47 20.79 2.27
CA ALA A 400 -22.42 19.84 2.85
C ALA A 400 -22.11 18.36 2.55
N SER A 401 -21.24 18.09 1.57
CA SER A 401 -20.82 16.74 1.13
C SER A 401 -19.39 16.40 1.58
N ALA A 402 -18.98 16.91 2.75
CA ALA A 402 -17.64 16.71 3.28
C ALA A 402 -17.31 15.22 3.43
N GLU A 403 -16.22 14.78 2.80
CA GLU A 403 -15.66 13.45 3.04
C GLU A 403 -15.05 13.38 4.46
N PRO A 404 -15.07 12.19 5.10
CA PRO A 404 -14.44 12.01 6.40
C PRO A 404 -12.93 12.30 6.33
N VAL A 405 -12.41 12.89 7.40
CA VAL A 405 -10.99 13.19 7.58
C VAL A 405 -10.41 12.31 8.68
N GLU A 406 -9.10 12.10 8.65
CA GLU A 406 -8.41 11.29 9.66
C GLU A 406 -8.14 12.08 10.94
N ALA A 407 -7.90 13.39 10.83
CA ALA A 407 -7.77 14.29 11.98
C ALA A 407 -8.23 15.71 11.62
N VAL A 408 -8.62 16.50 12.62
CA VAL A 408 -8.93 17.92 12.48
C VAL A 408 -7.77 18.75 13.04
N LEU A 409 -7.22 19.65 12.24
CA LEU A 409 -6.16 20.58 12.62
C LEU A 409 -6.75 21.97 12.91
N GLN A 410 -6.37 22.52 14.07
CA GLN A 410 -6.66 23.89 14.48
C GLN A 410 -5.35 24.67 14.65
N PRO A 411 -4.87 25.35 13.59
CA PRO A 411 -3.64 26.12 13.67
C PRO A 411 -3.85 27.60 13.96
N TRP A 412 -5.08 28.10 13.86
CA TRP A 412 -5.44 29.49 14.18
C TRP A 412 -6.41 29.53 15.36
N GLU A 413 -7.34 30.47 15.35
CA GLU A 413 -8.30 30.66 16.43
C GLU A 413 -9.15 29.39 16.65
N PRO A 414 -9.45 29.04 17.91
CA PRO A 414 -10.25 27.88 18.23
C PRO A 414 -11.67 28.04 17.68
N VAL A 415 -12.08 27.07 16.86
CA VAL A 415 -13.43 27.03 16.27
C VAL A 415 -14.29 26.01 17.02
N PRO A 416 -15.47 26.39 17.52
CA PRO A 416 -16.39 25.46 18.18
C PRO A 416 -16.78 24.28 17.29
N GLU A 417 -16.85 23.08 17.85
CA GLU A 417 -17.18 21.83 17.13
C GLU A 417 -18.55 21.90 16.42
N ALA A 418 -19.48 22.71 16.93
CA ALA A 418 -20.78 22.96 16.31
C ALA A 418 -20.66 23.52 14.87
N GLN A 419 -19.58 24.22 14.56
CA GLN A 419 -19.30 24.81 13.25
C GLN A 419 -18.54 23.86 12.32
N TRP A 420 -18.16 22.67 12.79
CA TRP A 420 -17.44 21.70 11.97
C TRP A 420 -18.40 20.94 11.05
N PRO A 421 -17.94 20.51 9.86
CA PRO A 421 -18.67 19.57 9.03
C PRO A 421 -19.05 18.31 9.83
N ALA A 422 -20.29 17.83 9.67
CA ALA A 422 -20.80 16.70 10.47
C ALA A 422 -19.92 15.45 10.34
N ALA A 423 -19.33 15.22 9.16
CA ALA A 423 -18.43 14.09 8.89
C ALA A 423 -17.08 14.14 9.63
N TRP A 424 -16.74 15.27 10.28
CA TRP A 424 -15.45 15.47 10.94
C TRP A 424 -15.51 15.40 12.47
N ARG A 425 -16.73 15.34 13.05
CA ARG A 425 -16.92 15.37 14.51
C ARG A 425 -16.37 14.15 15.23
N ASP A 426 -16.34 13.00 14.55
CA ASP A 426 -15.75 11.76 15.10
C ASP A 426 -14.22 11.70 14.96
N ALA A 427 -13.59 12.67 14.28
CA ALA A 427 -12.16 12.67 14.04
C ALA A 427 -11.40 13.35 15.20
N PRO A 428 -10.21 12.85 15.57
CA PRO A 428 -9.42 13.43 16.64
C PRO A 428 -8.95 14.86 16.30
N LEU A 429 -9.03 15.74 17.29
CA LEU A 429 -8.57 17.12 17.20
C LEU A 429 -7.08 17.24 17.55
N LEU A 430 -6.33 17.95 16.70
CA LEU A 430 -4.99 18.44 16.98
C LEU A 430 -5.00 19.96 17.00
N THR A 431 -4.90 20.55 18.19
CA THR A 431 -4.68 21.98 18.37
C THR A 431 -3.17 22.25 18.35
N LEU A 432 -2.67 22.77 17.22
CA LEU A 432 -1.25 23.06 17.02
C LEU A 432 -1.09 24.44 16.36
N PRO A 433 -0.83 25.50 17.14
CA PRO A 433 -0.77 26.87 16.64
C PRO A 433 0.22 27.03 15.48
N TRP A 434 -0.15 27.79 14.45
CA TRP A 434 0.66 28.01 13.25
C TRP A 434 2.09 28.49 13.56
N ARG A 435 2.23 29.34 14.58
CA ARG A 435 3.53 29.85 15.06
C ARG A 435 4.49 28.75 15.54
N ASP A 436 3.98 27.61 15.99
CA ASP A 436 4.76 26.54 16.59
C ASP A 436 5.28 25.53 15.55
N TRP A 437 4.79 25.59 14.30
CA TRP A 437 5.19 24.65 13.24
C TRP A 437 5.24 25.25 11.83
N GLY A 438 4.28 26.08 11.44
CA GLY A 438 4.13 26.60 10.07
C GLY A 438 4.85 27.93 9.82
N ALA A 439 5.15 28.70 10.86
CA ALA A 439 5.74 30.03 10.74
C ALA A 439 7.20 30.05 10.24
N SER A 440 7.93 28.95 10.35
CA SER A 440 9.31 28.84 9.86
C SER A 440 9.63 27.42 9.43
N TRP A 441 10.44 27.26 8.38
CA TRP A 441 10.76 25.95 7.83
C TRP A 441 11.41 24.96 8.82
N PRO A 442 12.24 25.38 9.81
CA PRO A 442 12.80 24.45 10.79
C PRO A 442 11.75 23.85 11.72
N LEU A 443 10.58 24.48 11.86
CA LEU A 443 9.49 24.06 12.74
C LEU A 443 8.52 23.09 12.05
N GLU A 444 8.52 23.04 10.72
CA GLU A 444 7.56 22.24 9.93
C GLU A 444 7.53 20.73 10.27
N PRO A 445 8.65 20.07 10.62
CA PRO A 445 8.63 18.68 11.05
C PRO A 445 7.75 18.41 12.28
N ALA A 446 7.41 19.45 13.07
CA ALA A 446 6.55 19.33 14.23
C ALA A 446 5.11 18.90 13.87
N LEU A 447 4.60 19.23 12.68
CA LEU A 447 3.23 18.83 12.30
C LEU A 447 3.11 17.29 12.16
N PRO A 448 3.88 16.60 11.30
CA PRO A 448 3.84 15.14 11.25
C PRO A 448 4.20 14.47 12.59
N GLU A 449 5.13 15.06 13.35
CA GLU A 449 5.53 14.57 14.67
C GLU A 449 4.37 14.60 15.68
N ARG A 450 3.62 15.69 15.74
CA ARG A 450 2.46 15.84 16.64
C ARG A 450 1.23 15.08 16.16
N LEU A 451 1.12 14.79 14.86
CA LEU A 451 0.08 13.91 14.32
C LEU A 451 0.32 12.42 14.64
N ALA A 452 1.57 11.99 14.79
CA ALA A 452 1.90 10.58 15.02
C ALA A 452 1.21 9.95 16.26
N PRO A 453 1.17 10.59 17.45
CA PRO A 453 0.44 10.05 18.60
C PRO A 453 -1.08 10.15 18.44
N VAL A 454 -1.58 11.10 17.65
CA VAL A 454 -3.02 11.27 17.37
C VAL A 454 -3.53 10.19 16.41
N LEU A 455 -2.68 9.79 15.46
CA LEU A 455 -2.97 8.80 14.42
C LEU A 455 -2.00 7.61 14.53
N PRO A 456 -2.13 6.75 15.55
CA PRO A 456 -1.19 5.65 15.79
C PRO A 456 -1.11 4.67 14.62
N GLU A 457 -2.20 4.49 13.86
CA GLU A 457 -2.21 3.65 12.65
C GLU A 457 -1.39 4.22 11.49
N ARG A 458 -1.06 5.52 11.54
CA ARG A 458 -0.28 6.26 10.53
C ARG A 458 1.08 6.71 11.03
N ALA A 459 1.45 6.39 12.27
CA ALA A 459 2.67 6.87 12.91
C ALA A 459 3.93 6.59 12.07
N ALA A 460 4.05 5.41 11.47
CA ALA A 460 5.20 5.07 10.62
C ALA A 460 5.27 5.92 9.34
N ALA A 461 4.14 6.21 8.70
CA ALA A 461 4.09 7.07 7.52
C ALA A 461 4.35 8.54 7.89
N LEU A 462 3.83 9.01 9.02
CA LEU A 462 4.07 10.35 9.53
C LEU A 462 5.53 10.58 9.93
N ALA A 463 6.21 9.57 10.49
CA ALA A 463 7.64 9.62 10.77
C ALA A 463 8.47 9.75 9.47
N ARG A 464 8.14 8.99 8.43
CA ARG A 464 8.80 9.13 7.12
C ARG A 464 8.54 10.50 6.49
N LEU A 465 7.32 11.02 6.60
CA LEU A 465 6.98 12.36 6.14
C LEU A 465 7.79 13.43 6.86
N ARG A 466 7.90 13.35 8.18
CA ARG A 466 8.75 14.24 9.00
C ARG A 466 10.18 14.25 8.48
N ASP A 467 10.78 13.07 8.32
CA ASP A 467 12.17 12.92 7.91
C ASP A 467 12.37 13.45 6.48
N ALA A 468 11.41 13.20 5.57
CA ALA A 468 11.43 13.72 4.22
C ALA A 468 11.31 15.25 4.17
N TRP A 469 10.44 15.85 4.99
CA TRP A 469 10.30 17.30 5.11
C TRP A 469 11.57 17.95 5.63
N GLN A 470 12.16 17.38 6.68
CA GLN A 470 13.41 17.84 7.26
C GLN A 470 14.56 17.76 6.26
N ALA A 471 14.74 16.62 5.59
CA ALA A 471 15.78 16.43 4.57
C ALA A 471 15.58 17.39 3.38
N GLY A 472 14.35 17.52 2.87
CA GLY A 472 14.04 18.43 1.77
C GLY A 472 14.28 19.90 2.11
N ASN A 473 13.94 20.31 3.34
CA ASN A 473 14.23 21.65 3.85
C ASN A 473 15.74 21.90 3.99
N GLN A 474 16.49 20.96 4.56
CA GLN A 474 17.95 21.07 4.70
C GLN A 474 18.65 21.14 3.34
N GLN A 475 18.21 20.34 2.36
CA GLN A 475 18.74 20.38 1.00
C GLN A 475 18.45 21.72 0.31
N ARG A 476 17.23 22.25 0.45
CA ARG A 476 16.89 23.60 -0.06
C ARG A 476 17.73 24.67 0.63
N PHE A 477 17.93 24.59 1.94
CA PHE A 477 18.77 25.54 2.66
C PHE A 477 20.22 25.50 2.18
N ALA A 478 20.81 24.30 2.05
CA ALA A 478 22.17 24.14 1.53
C ALA A 478 22.33 24.72 0.11
N HIS A 479 21.37 24.44 -0.79
CA HIS A 479 21.38 25.01 -2.14
C HIS A 479 21.23 26.55 -2.11
N ALA A 480 20.38 27.10 -1.22
CA ALA A 480 20.27 28.54 -1.06
C ALA A 480 21.60 29.17 -0.60
N LEU A 481 22.33 28.53 0.30
CA LEU A 481 23.67 28.98 0.74
C LEU A 481 24.69 28.98 -0.40
N GLU A 482 24.67 27.97 -1.26
CA GLU A 482 25.52 27.94 -2.47
C GLU A 482 25.18 29.06 -3.46
N LEU A 483 23.88 29.35 -3.67
CA LEU A 483 23.44 30.46 -4.51
C LEU A 483 23.88 31.80 -3.92
N LEU A 484 23.73 31.99 -2.61
CA LEU A 484 24.19 33.18 -1.90
C LEU A 484 25.70 33.36 -2.06
N ALA A 485 26.49 32.33 -1.76
CA ALA A 485 27.94 32.39 -1.89
C ALA A 485 28.39 32.71 -3.32
N ARG A 486 27.78 32.08 -4.33
CA ARG A 486 28.06 32.32 -5.75
C ARG A 486 27.78 33.76 -6.17
N HIS A 487 26.59 34.27 -5.87
CA HIS A 487 26.21 35.63 -6.26
C HIS A 487 26.96 36.70 -5.46
N LEU A 488 27.26 36.45 -4.18
CA LEU A 488 28.06 37.38 -3.37
C LEU A 488 29.53 37.45 -3.81
N ARG A 489 30.14 36.35 -4.26
CA ARG A 489 31.46 36.38 -4.91
C ARG A 489 31.44 37.16 -6.21
N ALA A 490 30.40 36.98 -7.03
CA ALA A 490 30.24 37.78 -8.25
C ALA A 490 30.08 39.28 -7.93
N CYS A 491 29.44 39.64 -6.81
CA CYS A 491 29.38 41.03 -6.32
C CYS A 491 30.74 41.59 -5.90
N ALA A 492 31.66 40.75 -5.40
CA ALA A 492 33.01 41.16 -4.98
C ALA A 492 33.98 41.36 -6.16
N ALA A 493 33.72 40.72 -7.31
CA ALA A 493 34.55 40.78 -8.50
C ALA A 493 33.76 41.27 -9.74
N PRO A 494 33.43 42.57 -9.83
CA PRO A 494 32.77 43.13 -11.00
C PRO A 494 33.69 43.07 -12.24
N PRO A 495 33.13 42.82 -13.44
CA PRO A 495 33.92 42.82 -14.68
C PRO A 495 34.54 44.19 -14.95
N VAL A 496 35.73 44.18 -15.55
CA VAL A 496 36.50 45.39 -15.87
C VAL A 496 35.67 46.32 -16.78
N GLY A 497 35.50 47.58 -16.37
CA GLY A 497 34.74 48.58 -17.12
C GLY A 497 33.24 48.63 -16.83
N ALA A 498 32.68 47.71 -16.03
CA ALA A 498 31.28 47.77 -15.62
C ALA A 498 31.05 48.73 -14.45
N ASP A 499 29.88 49.37 -14.41
CA ASP A 499 29.42 50.04 -13.20
C ASP A 499 29.19 48.98 -12.10
N ALA A 500 30.08 48.96 -11.11
CA ALA A 500 30.04 47.99 -10.01
C ALA A 500 28.72 47.99 -9.24
N GLN A 501 28.00 49.12 -9.20
CA GLN A 501 26.70 49.21 -8.55
C GLN A 501 25.61 48.52 -9.36
N GLU A 502 25.56 48.78 -10.66
CA GLU A 502 24.60 48.16 -11.58
C GLU A 502 24.86 46.65 -11.71
N TRP A 503 26.13 46.25 -11.71
CA TRP A 503 26.52 44.84 -11.66
C TRP A 503 25.99 44.13 -10.41
N ARG A 504 26.21 44.71 -9.22
CA ARG A 504 25.70 44.15 -7.95
C ARG A 504 24.17 44.08 -7.92
N ARG A 505 23.48 45.08 -8.48
CA ARG A 505 22.03 45.08 -8.65
C ARG A 505 21.57 43.90 -9.51
N ARG A 506 22.23 43.66 -10.64
CA ARG A 506 21.94 42.53 -11.53
C ARG A 506 22.16 41.18 -10.84
N GLN A 507 23.22 41.05 -10.04
CA GLN A 507 23.49 39.83 -9.27
C GLN A 507 22.40 39.55 -8.23
N LEU A 508 21.92 40.57 -7.51
CA LEU A 508 20.81 40.42 -6.56
C LEU A 508 19.49 40.01 -7.23
N LEU A 509 19.19 40.53 -8.42
CA LEU A 509 18.01 40.11 -9.20
C LEU A 509 18.11 38.67 -9.71
N GLN A 510 19.31 38.23 -10.11
CA GLN A 510 19.56 36.84 -10.49
C GLN A 510 19.41 35.89 -9.28
N LEU A 511 19.94 36.29 -8.12
CA LEU A 511 19.76 35.56 -6.87
C LEU A 511 18.28 35.45 -6.50
N GLU A 512 17.51 36.53 -6.58
CA GLU A 512 16.06 36.51 -6.33
C GLU A 512 15.35 35.50 -7.23
N ALA A 513 15.65 35.52 -8.54
CA ALA A 513 15.05 34.59 -9.50
C ALA A 513 15.40 33.12 -9.18
N ALA A 514 16.66 32.85 -8.80
CA ALA A 514 17.12 31.53 -8.43
C ALA A 514 16.46 31.03 -7.13
N LEU A 515 16.35 31.89 -6.11
CA LEU A 515 15.70 31.57 -4.84
C LEU A 515 14.19 31.35 -5.00
N ARG A 516 13.51 32.16 -5.82
CA ARG A 516 12.09 31.94 -6.15
C ARG A 516 11.88 30.60 -6.83
N ALA A 517 12.73 30.23 -7.78
CA ALA A 517 12.68 28.92 -8.44
C ALA A 517 12.89 27.78 -7.43
N LEU A 518 13.86 27.92 -6.52
CA LEU A 518 14.14 26.93 -5.47
C LEU A 518 12.96 26.70 -4.51
N HIS A 519 12.22 27.77 -4.18
CA HIS A 519 11.05 27.73 -3.29
C HIS A 519 9.71 27.54 -4.03
N ARG A 520 9.73 27.24 -5.34
CA ARG A 520 8.53 27.10 -6.20
C ARG A 520 7.60 28.33 -6.17
N LEU A 521 8.18 29.51 -6.01
CA LEU A 521 7.46 30.78 -6.01
C LEU A 521 7.29 31.33 -7.44
N PRO A 522 6.20 32.07 -7.73
CA PRO A 522 6.03 32.77 -8.99
C PRO A 522 7.18 33.77 -9.28
N ARG A 523 7.58 33.89 -10.55
CA ARG A 523 8.61 34.85 -10.98
C ARG A 523 8.13 36.30 -10.82
N ALA A 524 9.02 37.17 -10.37
CA ALA A 524 8.76 38.61 -10.19
C ALA A 524 8.68 39.39 -11.50
N HIS A 525 9.51 39.00 -12.47
CA HIS A 525 9.71 39.72 -13.72
C HIS A 525 9.49 38.76 -14.90
N PRO A 526 8.69 39.14 -15.92
CA PRO A 526 8.72 38.44 -17.20
C PRO A 526 10.12 38.56 -17.79
N ALA A 527 10.67 37.45 -18.29
CA ALA A 527 11.96 37.50 -18.99
C ALA A 527 11.84 38.45 -20.19
N PRO A 528 12.87 39.25 -20.52
CA PRO A 528 12.91 39.87 -21.83
C PRO A 528 12.91 38.74 -22.87
N ALA A 529 12.00 38.82 -23.84
CA ALA A 529 11.98 37.87 -24.96
C ALA A 529 13.38 37.82 -25.60
N PRO A 530 13.90 36.64 -25.97
CA PRO A 530 15.19 36.58 -26.64
C PRO A 530 15.05 37.26 -28.01
N GLY A 531 15.84 38.30 -28.24
CA GLY A 531 15.95 38.97 -29.55
C GLY A 531 15.43 40.40 -29.56
N ARG A 532 16.29 41.33 -29.13
CA ARG A 532 16.44 42.69 -29.69
C ARG A 532 17.63 43.33 -28.98
N GLU A 533 18.82 42.85 -29.33
CA GLU A 533 20.02 43.68 -29.21
C GLU A 533 19.95 44.76 -30.29
N GLU A 534 20.21 45.98 -29.88
CA GLU A 534 20.17 47.19 -30.69
C GLU A 534 21.21 47.13 -31.80
N ALA A 535 20.79 47.55 -32.99
CA ALA A 535 21.59 47.63 -34.19
C ALA A 535 22.62 48.76 -34.12
N GLY A 536 23.81 48.50 -34.68
CA GLY A 536 24.74 49.55 -35.09
C GLY A 536 25.97 48.97 -35.79
N LEU A 537 26.05 49.24 -37.11
CA LEU A 537 27.24 49.20 -38.00
C LEU A 537 27.59 47.84 -38.62
N ASP A 538 27.12 47.54 -39.84
CA ASP A 538 27.83 47.92 -41.07
C ASP A 538 27.09 47.47 -42.34
N MET A 539 27.27 48.27 -43.40
CA MET A 539 26.70 48.14 -44.73
C MET A 539 27.42 47.06 -45.56
N ALA A 540 26.66 46.16 -46.21
CA ALA A 540 26.79 45.82 -47.65
C ALA A 540 26.04 44.51 -48.03
N GLY A 541 25.14 44.60 -49.03
CA GLY A 541 25.04 43.60 -50.10
C GLY A 541 23.93 42.53 -50.06
N GLY A 542 22.88 42.74 -50.87
CA GLY A 542 22.27 41.68 -51.70
C GLY A 542 20.95 41.04 -51.23
N PRO A 543 19.86 41.06 -52.04
CA PRO A 543 18.57 40.48 -51.67
C PRO A 543 18.39 39.07 -52.21
N VAL A 544 17.89 38.13 -51.40
CA VAL A 544 17.25 36.90 -51.91
C VAL A 544 16.08 36.53 -51.00
N THR A 545 14.86 36.72 -51.50
CA THR A 545 13.66 35.92 -51.17
C THR A 545 13.60 34.72 -52.13
N PRO A 546 13.03 33.56 -51.73
CA PRO A 546 11.59 33.32 -51.84
C PRO A 546 11.00 32.49 -50.67
N THR A 547 9.87 32.91 -50.08
CA THR A 547 8.46 32.42 -50.25
C THR A 547 8.13 30.94 -49.94
N PRO A 548 6.96 30.68 -49.29
CA PRO A 548 6.54 29.39 -48.75
C PRO A 548 5.54 28.62 -49.66
N THR A 549 5.30 27.34 -49.38
CA THR A 549 4.17 26.56 -49.96
C THR A 549 3.62 25.49 -48.98
N PRO A 550 2.36 25.05 -49.14
CA PRO A 550 1.49 24.63 -48.03
C PRO A 550 0.84 23.21 -48.12
N GLY A 551 0.32 22.73 -46.96
CA GLY A 551 -0.86 21.82 -46.80
C GLY A 551 -0.62 20.30 -46.68
N PRO A 552 -1.64 19.46 -46.31
CA PRO A 552 -2.80 19.68 -45.42
C PRO A 552 -3.20 18.48 -44.47
N ALA A 553 -3.95 18.83 -43.41
CA ALA A 553 -5.11 18.23 -42.69
C ALA A 553 -5.27 16.71 -42.31
N ALA A 554 -5.59 16.49 -41.00
CA ALA A 554 -6.67 15.67 -40.36
C ALA A 554 -6.17 14.97 -39.06
N GLY A 555 -6.86 14.83 -37.92
CA GLY A 555 -8.18 15.24 -37.43
C GLY A 555 -8.34 14.90 -35.91
N THR A 556 -9.27 15.61 -35.26
CA THR A 556 -10.07 15.31 -34.04
C THR A 556 -9.41 15.02 -32.67
N ALA A 557 -9.59 15.99 -31.75
CA ALA A 557 -9.54 15.86 -30.29
C ALA A 557 -10.83 16.47 -29.66
N PRO A 558 -11.35 15.98 -28.51
CA PRO A 558 -12.53 16.57 -27.87
C PRO A 558 -12.21 17.57 -26.75
N ALA A 559 -12.92 18.72 -26.83
CA ALA A 559 -13.50 19.60 -25.81
C ALA A 559 -12.73 19.98 -24.52
N GLN A 560 -12.33 21.26 -24.43
CA GLN A 560 -12.07 22.04 -23.21
C GLN A 560 -13.25 23.02 -22.93
N PRO A 561 -13.59 23.33 -21.67
CA PRO A 561 -14.59 24.35 -21.31
C PRO A 561 -14.01 25.80 -21.38
N PRO A 562 -14.86 26.85 -21.38
CA PRO A 562 -14.55 28.12 -22.05
C PRO A 562 -13.70 29.08 -21.21
N ALA A 563 -12.82 29.80 -21.92
CA ALA A 563 -12.04 30.92 -21.41
C ALA A 563 -12.92 32.17 -21.22
N LEU A 564 -12.78 32.80 -20.05
CA LEU A 564 -13.36 34.11 -19.73
C LEU A 564 -12.51 35.21 -20.39
N ALA A 565 -13.19 36.18 -20.99
CA ALA A 565 -12.65 37.20 -21.89
C ALA A 565 -11.61 38.14 -21.26
N ASP A 566 -10.52 38.37 -22.00
CA ASP A 566 -9.51 39.39 -21.73
C ASP A 566 -10.07 40.80 -21.94
N ALA A 567 -10.28 41.54 -20.85
CA ALA A 567 -10.37 43.00 -20.88
C ALA A 567 -8.98 43.58 -20.56
N ARG A 568 -8.24 44.00 -21.59
CA ARG A 568 -7.00 44.79 -21.44
C ARG A 568 -7.36 46.26 -21.16
N PRO A 569 -6.82 46.92 -20.12
CA PRO A 569 -6.64 48.36 -20.14
C PRO A 569 -5.27 48.73 -20.71
N ALA A 570 -5.24 49.85 -21.42
CA ALA A 570 -4.13 50.38 -22.20
C ALA A 570 -2.89 50.71 -21.35
N ALA A 571 -1.71 50.43 -21.92
CA ALA A 571 -0.41 50.83 -21.37
C ALA A 571 -0.18 52.34 -21.57
N LEU A 572 0.18 53.05 -20.50
CA LEU A 572 0.66 54.44 -20.52
C LEU A 572 2.18 54.48 -20.30
N PRO A 573 2.93 55.39 -20.95
CA PRO A 573 4.39 55.40 -20.93
C PRO A 573 4.97 56.07 -19.67
N LEU A 574 5.87 55.37 -18.98
CA LEU A 574 6.64 55.85 -17.83
C LEU A 574 7.85 56.68 -18.28
N ARG A 575 7.69 58.01 -18.31
CA ARG A 575 8.82 58.97 -18.23
C ARG A 575 8.44 60.04 -17.23
N SER A 576 9.34 60.30 -16.28
CA SER A 576 9.34 61.31 -15.21
C SER A 576 8.88 60.84 -13.83
N VAL A 577 9.85 60.45 -12.99
CA VAL A 577 9.89 60.84 -11.57
C VAL A 577 11.36 61.07 -11.21
N LEU A 578 11.84 62.29 -11.45
CA LEU A 578 13.10 62.81 -10.90
C LEU A 578 12.77 64.08 -10.13
N GLY A 579 13.30 64.17 -8.92
CA GLY A 579 13.41 65.42 -8.16
C GLY A 579 12.41 65.58 -7.02
N THR A 580 12.85 65.27 -5.80
CA THR A 580 12.94 66.22 -4.67
C THR A 580 13.50 65.49 -3.44
N SER A 581 14.20 66.25 -2.60
CA SER A 581 15.09 65.83 -1.52
C SER A 581 14.38 65.09 -0.38
N ALA A 582 14.43 63.76 -0.40
CA ALA A 582 14.26 62.86 0.75
C ALA A 582 14.76 61.44 0.38
N GLY A 583 16.08 61.29 0.19
CA GLY A 583 16.69 60.17 -0.53
C GLY A 583 16.32 58.76 -0.05
N ALA A 584 16.42 58.46 1.25
CA ALA A 584 16.18 57.11 1.77
C ALA A 584 14.70 56.69 1.71
N ALA A 585 13.78 57.61 2.04
CA ALA A 585 12.34 57.36 1.97
C ALA A 585 11.84 57.28 0.50
N ALA A 586 12.44 58.05 -0.42
CA ALA A 586 12.06 58.06 -1.83
C ALA A 586 12.48 56.78 -2.58
N GLY A 587 13.65 56.20 -2.28
CA GLY A 587 14.08 54.93 -2.87
C GLY A 587 13.27 53.74 -2.37
N ALA A 588 13.03 53.68 -1.06
CA ALA A 588 12.13 52.70 -0.48
C ALA A 588 10.70 52.87 -1.02
N ALA A 589 10.21 54.10 -1.21
CA ALA A 589 8.90 54.36 -1.80
C ALA A 589 8.84 54.05 -3.30
N ALA A 590 9.90 54.30 -4.08
CA ALA A 590 9.97 53.96 -5.51
C ALA A 590 10.08 52.45 -5.73
N GLY A 591 10.89 51.79 -4.90
CA GLY A 591 10.99 50.34 -4.86
C GLY A 591 9.68 49.69 -4.36
N ALA A 592 9.05 50.24 -3.33
CA ALA A 592 7.73 49.84 -2.87
C ALA A 592 6.68 50.01 -3.98
N LYS A 593 6.69 51.13 -4.70
CA LYS A 593 5.80 51.35 -5.86
C LYS A 593 6.06 50.35 -6.99
N ALA A 594 7.31 50.04 -7.32
CA ALA A 594 7.64 49.00 -8.29
C ALA A 594 7.18 47.60 -7.82
N GLY A 595 7.35 47.33 -6.53
CA GLY A 595 6.87 46.13 -5.86
C GLY A 595 5.34 46.00 -5.83
N ALA A 596 4.63 47.10 -5.59
CA ALA A 596 3.17 47.18 -5.62
C ALA A 596 2.61 46.96 -7.04
N LEU A 597 3.33 47.42 -8.07
CA LEU A 597 2.98 47.15 -9.47
C LEU A 597 3.17 45.66 -9.83
N ILE A 598 4.16 44.98 -9.24
CA ILE A 598 4.33 43.53 -9.36
C ILE A 598 3.19 42.79 -8.65
N ASP A 599 2.79 43.28 -7.46
CA ASP A 599 1.66 42.72 -6.70
C ASP A 599 0.33 42.85 -7.46
N LEU A 600 0.13 43.96 -8.18
CA LEU A 600 -1.03 44.19 -9.05
C LEU A 600 -0.98 43.35 -10.33
N GLY A 601 0.21 43.16 -10.93
CA GLY A 601 0.41 42.38 -12.16
C GLY A 601 0.21 40.87 -12.01
N LEU A 602 0.31 40.35 -10.78
CA LEU A 602 0.05 38.95 -10.43
C LEU A 602 -1.39 38.70 -9.94
N GLY A 603 -2.30 39.67 -10.15
CA GLY A 603 -3.70 39.56 -9.72
C GLY A 603 -3.89 39.65 -8.19
N GLY A 604 -2.98 40.31 -7.47
CA GLY A 604 -3.05 40.46 -6.01
C GLY A 604 -2.56 39.25 -5.20
N LEU A 605 -2.11 38.18 -5.86
CA LEU A 605 -1.71 36.93 -5.19
C LEU A 605 -0.47 37.04 -4.30
N SER A 606 0.35 38.08 -4.47
CA SER A 606 1.53 38.31 -3.62
C SER A 606 1.27 39.25 -2.44
N LEU A 607 0.04 39.75 -2.28
CA LEU A 607 -0.49 40.46 -1.09
C LEU A 607 0.45 41.50 -0.44
N GLY A 608 1.34 42.18 -1.18
CA GLY A 608 2.26 43.18 -0.62
C GLY A 608 3.71 42.71 -0.41
N ALA A 609 4.02 41.44 -0.65
CA ALA A 609 5.39 40.92 -0.56
C ALA A 609 6.31 41.50 -1.65
N GLY A 610 5.78 41.78 -2.83
CA GLY A 610 6.49 42.52 -3.88
C GLY A 610 6.80 43.93 -3.43
N THR A 611 5.84 44.61 -2.80
CA THR A 611 5.98 45.95 -2.20
C THR A 611 7.08 45.97 -1.12
N ALA A 612 7.14 44.97 -0.25
CA ALA A 612 8.17 44.84 0.79
C ALA A 612 9.57 44.56 0.21
N LEU A 613 9.70 43.59 -0.70
CA LEU A 613 10.95 43.29 -1.41
C LEU A 613 11.43 44.48 -2.23
N GLY A 614 10.51 45.16 -2.90
CA GLY A 614 10.75 46.37 -3.65
C GLY A 614 11.22 47.51 -2.73
N ALA A 615 10.59 47.71 -1.58
CA ALA A 615 11.01 48.70 -0.58
C ALA A 615 12.42 48.40 -0.03
N LEU A 616 12.75 47.13 0.20
CA LEU A 616 14.07 46.69 0.65
C LEU A 616 15.15 46.90 -0.41
N LEU A 617 14.88 46.53 -1.67
CA LEU A 617 15.79 46.75 -2.81
C LEU A 617 15.93 48.24 -3.15
N GLY A 618 14.84 49.00 -3.07
CA GLY A 618 14.79 50.44 -3.29
C GLY A 618 15.44 51.27 -2.17
N GLY A 619 15.30 50.83 -0.92
CA GLY A 619 15.96 51.43 0.24
C GLY A 619 17.47 51.21 0.22
N ALA A 620 17.92 49.99 -0.11
CA ALA A 620 19.35 49.66 -0.25
C ALA A 620 20.04 50.46 -1.37
N THR A 621 19.31 50.81 -2.44
CA THR A 621 19.83 51.59 -3.57
C THR A 621 19.86 53.09 -3.31
N ALA A 622 18.88 53.67 -2.60
CA ALA A 622 18.92 55.08 -2.24
C ALA A 622 19.95 55.44 -1.17
N TRP A 623 20.27 54.50 -0.28
CA TRP A 623 21.26 54.70 0.77
C TRP A 623 22.69 54.97 0.21
N THR A 624 22.98 54.45 -0.99
CA THR A 624 24.27 54.63 -1.68
C THR A 624 24.35 55.92 -2.50
N LEU A 625 23.22 56.49 -2.93
CA LEU A 625 23.14 57.81 -3.59
C LEU A 625 23.58 58.96 -2.67
N GLN A 626 23.36 58.82 -1.36
CA GLN A 626 23.82 59.78 -0.36
C GLN A 626 25.37 59.87 -0.29
N GLY A 627 26.08 58.78 -0.60
CA GLY A 627 27.54 58.75 -0.69
C GLY A 627 28.10 59.54 -1.89
N ARG A 628 27.37 59.59 -3.01
CA ARG A 628 27.72 60.44 -4.17
C ARG A 628 27.39 61.91 -3.93
N GLN A 629 26.28 62.23 -3.25
CA GLN A 629 25.96 63.63 -2.91
C GLN A 629 26.95 64.22 -1.91
N ARG A 630 27.45 63.46 -0.93
CA ARG A 630 28.53 63.92 -0.04
C ARG A 630 29.87 64.10 -0.73
N ARG A 631 30.19 63.28 -1.75
CA ARG A 631 31.41 63.46 -2.57
C ARG A 631 31.33 64.65 -3.54
N GLY A 632 30.13 65.06 -3.96
CA GLY A 632 29.92 66.27 -4.76
C GLY A 632 29.84 67.56 -3.94
N ALA A 633 29.52 67.47 -2.64
CA ALA A 633 29.30 68.63 -1.77
C ALA A 633 30.40 68.87 -0.71
N ALA A 634 31.41 68.01 -0.62
CA ALA A 634 32.52 68.19 0.32
C ALA A 634 33.86 67.86 -0.36
N ALA A 635 34.36 68.82 -1.14
CA ALA A 635 35.79 69.08 -1.18
C ALA A 635 36.10 69.88 0.09
N GLU A 636 36.59 69.20 1.13
CA GLU A 636 37.30 69.68 2.34
C GLU A 636 36.84 68.97 3.63
N ALA A 637 37.86 68.52 4.39
CA ALA A 637 37.89 67.93 5.74
C ALA A 637 37.49 66.44 5.96
N PRO A 638 38.33 65.65 6.67
CA PRO A 638 38.05 64.27 7.04
C PRO A 638 37.22 64.22 8.35
N GLN A 639 35.97 63.75 8.26
CA GLN A 639 35.19 63.33 9.43
C GLN A 639 35.13 61.81 9.49
N GLU A 640 35.67 61.25 10.57
CA GLU A 640 35.58 59.84 10.96
C GLU A 640 34.11 59.46 11.19
N GLY A 641 33.54 58.83 10.17
CA GLY A 641 32.22 58.23 10.17
C GLY A 641 32.10 57.39 8.91
N ALA A 642 32.91 56.32 8.86
CA ALA A 642 33.10 55.48 7.68
C ALA A 642 31.74 55.02 7.11
N ALA A 643 31.42 55.42 5.88
CA ALA A 643 30.34 54.82 5.13
C ALA A 643 30.58 53.30 5.08
N PRO A 644 29.59 52.46 5.42
CA PRO A 644 29.77 51.02 5.47
C PRO A 644 30.07 50.49 4.06
N ASP A 645 30.92 49.49 4.04
CA ASP A 645 31.41 48.85 2.84
C ASP A 645 30.25 48.42 1.92
N PRO A 646 30.22 48.84 0.63
CA PRO A 646 29.16 48.47 -0.31
C PRO A 646 29.00 46.95 -0.52
N LEU A 647 30.06 46.17 -0.29
CA LEU A 647 30.00 44.71 -0.32
C LEU A 647 29.26 44.16 0.91
N ARG A 648 29.46 44.77 2.09
CA ARG A 648 28.78 44.41 3.34
C ARG A 648 27.27 44.62 3.25
N ALA A 649 26.85 45.73 2.64
CA ALA A 649 25.44 45.98 2.35
C ALA A 649 24.83 44.91 1.42
N SER A 650 25.62 44.43 0.45
CA SER A 650 25.19 43.38 -0.49
C SER A 650 25.01 42.02 0.21
N VAL A 651 25.89 41.69 1.17
CA VAL A 651 25.76 40.48 2.02
C VAL A 651 24.49 40.55 2.87
N GLN A 652 24.25 41.67 3.54
CA GLN A 652 23.04 41.86 4.35
C GLN A 652 21.77 41.76 3.50
N ALA A 653 21.76 42.42 2.33
CA ALA A 653 20.63 42.37 1.40
C ALA A 653 20.35 40.96 0.89
N ALA A 654 21.39 40.19 0.52
CA ALA A 654 21.25 38.83 0.04
C ALA A 654 20.74 37.87 1.14
N CYS A 655 21.24 38.00 2.38
CA CYS A 655 20.77 37.20 3.51
C CYS A 655 19.30 37.50 3.84
N LEU A 656 18.93 38.78 3.86
CA LEU A 656 17.55 39.20 4.10
C LEU A 656 16.61 38.74 2.97
N LEU A 657 17.06 38.83 1.72
CA LEU A 657 16.33 38.33 0.55
C LEU A 657 16.03 36.84 0.67
N TYR A 658 16.99 36.03 1.10
CA TYR A 658 16.77 34.62 1.39
C TYR A 658 15.72 34.43 2.49
N LEU A 659 15.85 35.11 3.63
CA LEU A 659 14.89 34.95 4.75
C LEU A 659 13.46 35.31 4.35
N VAL A 660 13.28 36.41 3.61
CA VAL A 660 11.96 36.84 3.12
C VAL A 660 11.36 35.81 2.17
N LEU A 661 12.10 35.39 1.14
CA LEU A 661 11.60 34.40 0.17
C LEU A 661 11.35 33.03 0.79
N ALA A 662 12.22 32.61 1.72
CA ALA A 662 12.07 31.37 2.46
C ALA A 662 10.86 31.39 3.42
N HIS A 663 10.29 32.55 3.77
CA HIS A 663 9.13 32.63 4.68
C HIS A 663 7.89 33.24 4.04
N GLN A 664 7.94 33.60 2.77
CA GLN A 664 6.82 34.22 2.06
C GLN A 664 5.56 33.33 2.04
N LEU A 665 5.71 32.00 2.01
CA LEU A 665 4.58 31.05 2.07
C LEU A 665 4.07 30.79 3.50
N ARG A 666 4.80 31.27 4.51
CA ARG A 666 4.64 30.90 5.92
C ARG A 666 4.05 32.01 6.77
N LEU A 667 4.16 33.25 6.32
CA LEU A 667 3.72 34.42 7.05
C LEU A 667 2.79 35.26 6.19
N PRO A 668 1.72 35.84 6.78
CA PRO A 668 0.97 36.88 6.09
C PRO A 668 1.89 38.08 5.80
N PRO A 669 1.58 38.88 4.78
CA PRO A 669 2.46 39.94 4.27
C PRO A 669 2.82 40.99 5.32
N ASP A 670 1.89 41.32 6.23
CA ASP A 670 2.11 42.31 7.29
C ASP A 670 3.10 41.78 8.33
N ALA A 671 2.91 40.54 8.78
CA ALA A 671 3.85 39.88 9.69
C ALA A 671 5.21 39.65 9.04
N LEU A 672 5.26 39.34 7.73
CA LEU A 672 6.51 39.19 7.00
C LEU A 672 7.32 40.49 6.96
N ARG A 673 6.65 41.65 6.84
CA ARG A 673 7.31 42.97 6.87
C ARG A 673 7.93 43.26 8.23
N GLU A 674 7.16 43.09 9.29
CA GLU A 674 7.64 43.29 10.68
C GLU A 674 8.80 42.33 11.00
N GLN A 675 8.66 41.07 10.59
CA GLN A 675 9.69 40.06 10.80
C GLN A 675 10.97 40.37 10.00
N ALA A 676 10.86 40.92 8.78
CA ALA A 676 12.00 41.32 7.97
C ALA A 676 12.80 42.46 8.59
N GLU A 677 12.14 43.42 9.25
CA GLU A 677 12.82 44.48 10.01
C GLU A 677 13.59 43.90 11.20
N GLY A 678 12.96 42.98 11.94
CA GLY A 678 13.61 42.24 13.03
C GLY A 678 14.83 41.44 12.57
N TRP A 679 14.72 40.70 11.46
CA TRP A 679 15.83 39.95 10.87
C TRP A 679 16.97 40.87 10.41
N ALA A 680 16.66 42.01 9.80
CA ALA A 680 17.67 42.98 9.39
C ALA A 680 18.46 43.53 10.59
N ALA A 681 17.77 43.81 11.70
CA ALA A 681 18.39 44.27 12.95
C ALA A 681 19.27 43.19 13.60
N GLN A 682 18.89 41.91 13.51
CA GLN A 682 19.65 40.78 14.05
C GLN A 682 20.87 40.42 13.18
N LEU A 683 20.74 40.50 11.85
CA LEU A 683 21.83 40.19 10.91
C LEU A 683 22.96 41.21 10.97
N ALA A 684 22.66 42.50 11.14
CA ALA A 684 23.64 43.58 11.12
C ALA A 684 24.83 43.40 12.09
N PRO A 685 24.62 43.12 13.40
CA PRO A 685 25.71 42.87 14.34
C PRO A 685 26.44 41.54 14.06
N GLY A 686 25.73 40.49 13.64
CA GLY A 686 26.33 39.20 13.29
C GLY A 686 27.30 39.30 12.11
N ILE A 687 26.91 40.05 11.07
CA ILE A 687 27.75 40.36 9.90
C ILE A 687 28.91 41.27 10.30
N ALA A 688 28.69 42.25 11.20
CA ALA A 688 29.75 43.13 11.70
C ALA A 688 30.89 42.34 12.35
N ALA A 689 30.54 41.44 13.27
CA ALA A 689 31.49 40.67 14.05
C ALA A 689 32.34 39.72 13.18
N ARG A 690 31.77 39.21 12.09
CA ARG A 690 32.41 38.24 11.19
C ARG A 690 32.94 38.86 9.89
N TRP A 691 32.89 40.19 9.76
CA TRP A 691 33.21 40.89 8.51
C TRP A 691 34.60 40.56 7.93
N PRO A 692 35.70 40.52 8.72
CA PRO A 692 37.03 40.22 8.17
C PRO A 692 37.09 38.83 7.50
N VAL A 693 36.43 37.84 8.09
CA VAL A 693 36.39 36.46 7.60
C VAL A 693 35.51 36.34 6.36
N LEU A 694 34.34 37.00 6.37
CA LEU A 694 33.43 37.06 5.22
C LEU A 694 34.10 37.75 4.03
N GLN A 695 34.76 38.89 4.25
CA GLN A 695 35.44 39.64 3.20
C GLN A 695 36.54 38.81 2.54
N ALA A 696 37.35 38.10 3.34
CA ALA A 696 38.37 37.19 2.82
C ALA A 696 37.74 36.08 1.93
N GLY A 697 36.69 35.41 2.42
CA GLY A 697 36.00 34.34 1.69
C GLY A 697 35.28 34.79 0.40
N LEU A 698 34.89 36.06 0.31
CA LEU A 698 34.29 36.68 -0.88
C LEU A 698 35.31 36.99 -1.97
N THR A 699 36.55 37.32 -1.59
CA THR A 699 37.63 37.68 -2.52
C THR A 699 38.45 36.48 -3.03
N GLN A 700 38.37 35.33 -2.37
CA GLN A 700 39.09 34.12 -2.78
C GLN A 700 38.30 33.32 -3.84
N PRO A 701 39.00 32.71 -4.82
CA PRO A 701 38.36 31.81 -5.79
C PRO A 701 37.74 30.60 -5.08
N ALA A 702 36.60 30.12 -5.58
CA ALA A 702 35.79 29.09 -4.93
C ALA A 702 36.55 27.75 -4.75
N PRO A 703 36.80 27.28 -3.52
CA PRO A 703 37.27 25.92 -3.27
C PRO A 703 36.13 24.89 -3.43
N PRO A 704 36.44 23.58 -3.59
CA PRO A 704 35.43 22.53 -3.80
C PRO A 704 34.47 22.29 -2.61
N ALA A 705 34.89 22.64 -1.39
CA ALA A 705 34.01 22.74 -0.23
C ALA A 705 34.00 24.21 0.19
N ASP A 706 32.87 24.90 0.04
CA ASP A 706 32.82 26.35 0.16
C ASP A 706 32.73 26.81 1.64
N PRO A 707 33.81 27.32 2.26
CA PRO A 707 33.76 27.81 3.64
C PRO A 707 32.86 29.03 3.80
N LEU A 708 32.60 29.77 2.71
CA LEU A 708 31.70 30.93 2.72
C LEU A 708 30.24 30.51 2.93
N ALA A 709 29.81 29.40 2.31
CA ALA A 709 28.46 28.87 2.49
C ALA A 709 28.21 28.44 3.95
N ALA A 710 29.20 27.83 4.60
CA ALA A 710 29.13 27.46 6.01
C ALA A 710 28.98 28.69 6.93
N LEU A 711 29.80 29.73 6.72
CA LEU A 711 29.73 30.98 7.49
C LEU A 711 28.40 31.72 7.31
N LEU A 712 27.86 31.76 6.09
CA LEU A 712 26.53 32.31 5.81
C LEU A 712 25.44 31.47 6.49
N GLY A 713 25.62 30.14 6.54
CA GLY A 713 24.74 29.22 7.24
C GLY A 713 24.65 29.53 8.74
N GLU A 714 25.79 29.71 9.41
CA GLU A 714 25.82 30.06 10.85
C GLU A 714 25.10 31.39 11.14
N LEU A 715 25.27 32.39 10.28
CA LEU A 715 24.59 33.69 10.42
C LEU A 715 23.08 33.56 10.28
N LEU A 716 22.61 32.81 9.29
CA LEU A 716 21.19 32.62 9.04
C LEU A 716 20.54 31.74 10.13
N GLN A 717 21.25 30.73 10.63
CA GLN A 717 20.77 29.88 11.73
C GLN A 717 20.64 30.61 13.06
N GLN A 718 21.41 31.68 13.31
CA GLN A 718 21.24 32.53 14.49
C GLN A 718 19.92 33.33 14.48
N VAL A 719 19.36 33.55 13.30
CA VAL A 719 18.14 34.34 13.08
C VAL A 719 16.91 33.45 12.95
N LEU A 720 17.08 32.23 12.44
CA LEU A 720 16.02 31.23 12.36
C LEU A 720 15.68 30.73 13.78
N PRO A 721 14.39 30.53 14.10
CA PRO A 721 14.01 29.92 15.38
C PRO A 721 14.64 28.53 15.48
N ALA A 722 15.27 28.24 16.63
CA ALA A 722 15.72 26.90 16.92
C ALA A 722 14.49 25.98 16.98
N GLY A 723 14.47 24.95 16.13
CA GLY A 723 13.49 23.88 16.28
C GLY A 723 13.59 23.35 17.70
N THR A 724 12.48 23.38 18.44
CA THR A 724 12.40 22.75 19.75
C THR A 724 12.59 21.25 19.54
N THR A 725 13.83 20.76 19.70
CA THR A 725 14.09 19.37 20.08
C THR A 725 13.62 19.19 21.52
N ALA A 726 12.31 19.33 21.75
CA ALA A 726 11.71 18.98 23.02
C ALA A 726 11.83 17.45 23.15
N ALA A 727 12.66 17.01 24.09
CA ALA A 727 12.62 15.66 24.60
C ALA A 727 11.16 15.29 24.93
N PRO A 728 10.74 14.03 24.72
CA PRO A 728 9.38 13.61 25.05
C PRO A 728 9.08 13.98 26.50
N PRO A 729 7.89 14.53 26.80
CA PRO A 729 7.53 14.80 28.20
C PRO A 729 7.70 13.49 28.97
N ALA A 730 8.40 13.56 30.11
CA ALA A 730 8.43 12.47 31.05
C ALA A 730 6.99 12.03 31.36
N PRO A 731 6.72 10.73 31.53
CA PRO A 731 5.38 10.27 31.90
C PRO A 731 5.08 10.76 33.32
N ASP A 732 4.50 11.95 33.42
CA ASP A 732 3.91 12.40 34.67
C ASP A 732 2.69 11.54 34.96
N ALA A 733 2.77 10.94 36.14
CA ALA A 733 1.83 10.02 36.70
C ALA A 733 0.43 10.65 36.81
N MET A 734 -0.53 10.13 36.05
CA MET A 734 -1.93 10.18 36.45
C MET A 734 -2.17 9.09 37.50
N ALA A 735 -2.20 9.53 38.75
CA ALA A 735 -3.15 9.04 39.74
C ALA A 735 -4.56 9.55 39.38
#